data_AF-A0A3B3DYG0-F1
#
_entry.id   AF-A0A3B3DYG0-F1
#
_cell.length_a   1.000
_cell.length_b   1.000
_cell.length_c   1.000
_cell.angle_alpha   90.00
_cell.angle_beta   90.00
_cell.angle_gamma   90.00
#
_symmetry.space_group_name_H-M   'P 1'
#
loop_
_entity.id
_entity.type
_entity.pdbx_description
1 polymer ?
#
loop_
_entity_poly.entity_id
_entity_poly.type
_entity_poly.pdbx_seq_one_letter_code
_entity_poly.pdbx_strand_id
1 'polypeptide(L)'
;MRFLPELEHVKGKKIRLTVKQRGDKERVHFSSSEKSRVGCERGVRLVSPSEDQPLRSIMSQWKQIQQLEMRLLEHVDYLYDDNFPMDIRQGLASWIESQDWDTAVSDESMSGVLFTNLLSQWEKLRSQEQNFLQRHNMKIIQQQLQLKYTTNPAVMARVISTCLKEEQRILSSACMQEQGPLEKSLHNSVAFERQKNMDNRVAIIRGSVQLMDQAVKYIEDMQDDFDFRYKTLQSRESSERNSDMMKQEVTRLQEMLNRLDFKRKEVLSKMDVLLKEIDDLMTSQLNPELQDWKRRQQIAAIGGPLLTGLEQLQSWFTLTAQSLFQTKRQLDKLGELIVKVTYESDPIPLQKPQLEEKVKYLIYHLIKSSFVVEKQPCMPTHPQKPLIIKTGVQFTTKVRLLVKLPEVDYQLKVKTTFDKDLPPGRVSRQFFILTNNTKVMDIEDYSNGCLSVEFRHLQLKEKKYINGTKGNEGLLSVTEELHSLSFEACFTVQGLTIDLETCSLPLVVISNVSQLPGGWASVMWYNLLTDDPRSLGFFGNPPRANWSQLSEVLSWQFSTFAGRGLNKEQLSMLGEKLLGQHSSCGDFQVSWSRFSKENIPGKPFSFWMWLDSILELIKKHLLPVWNENYIMGFVSKEMERALLKDREPGTFLLRFSESHLGGITFTWVEHSDSGEVKFNSVEPYTKSRLSALPFADIIRDYKVISDGVVPENPLKFLYPDIPKDEAFGRLYNSQPSKVHPYIPSTLIPISELRSNASTTPTTCRSPEPPMTPGEFDMLNEQLCFDIDSMSSPYSE
;
A
#
# COMPACT_ATOMS: atom_id res chain seq x y z
N MET A 1 -2.64 -76.17 2.73
CA MET A 1 -2.21 -77.57 2.56
C MET A 1 -3.29 -78.32 1.80
N ARG A 2 -2.89 -79.10 0.77
CA ARG A 2 -3.60 -80.11 -0.04
C ARG A 2 -4.85 -79.73 -0.87
N PHE A 3 -4.90 -80.36 -2.03
CA PHE A 3 -5.70 -80.15 -3.25
C PHE A 3 -7.06 -80.88 -3.26
N LEU A 4 -8.01 -80.41 -4.08
CA LEU A 4 -8.59 -81.15 -5.23
C LEU A 4 -9.40 -80.19 -6.14
N PRO A 5 -9.44 -80.39 -7.48
CA PRO A 5 -10.15 -79.52 -8.42
C PRO A 5 -11.49 -80.12 -8.88
N GLU A 6 -12.57 -79.33 -8.84
CA GLU A 6 -13.75 -79.57 -9.66
C GLU A 6 -13.66 -78.72 -10.93
N LEU A 7 -13.73 -79.40 -12.07
CA LEU A 7 -13.81 -78.84 -13.41
C LEU A 7 -15.28 -78.66 -13.75
N GLU A 8 -15.78 -77.42 -13.74
CA GLU A 8 -16.99 -77.06 -14.48
C GLU A 8 -16.63 -76.19 -15.69
N HIS A 9 -17.07 -76.67 -16.86
CA HIS A 9 -17.00 -75.97 -18.12
C HIS A 9 -18.09 -74.88 -18.17
N VAL A 10 -17.68 -73.61 -18.12
CA VAL A 10 -18.50 -72.48 -18.57
C VAL A 10 -17.69 -71.62 -19.54
N LYS A 11 -18.28 -71.37 -20.71
CA LYS A 11 -17.74 -70.51 -21.79
C LYS A 11 -17.56 -69.07 -21.26
N GLY A 12 -16.35 -68.53 -21.40
CA GLY A 12 -16.01 -67.13 -21.08
C GLY A 12 -14.73 -67.01 -20.24
N LYS A 13 -13.56 -67.02 -20.88
CA LYS A 13 -12.26 -67.01 -20.16
C LYS A 13 -11.90 -65.62 -19.62
N LYS A 14 -12.11 -65.40 -18.32
CA LYS A 14 -11.20 -64.62 -17.45
C LYS A 14 -10.34 -65.63 -16.69
N ILE A 15 -9.02 -65.59 -16.86
CA ILE A 15 -8.10 -66.34 -15.99
C ILE A 15 -8.00 -65.55 -14.68
N ARG A 16 -8.37 -66.18 -13.56
CA ARG A 16 -8.34 -65.56 -12.22
C ARG A 16 -6.90 -65.60 -11.70
N LEU A 17 -6.17 -64.51 -11.89
CA LEU A 17 -4.89 -64.25 -11.21
C LEU A 17 -5.19 -63.57 -9.87
N THR A 18 -4.92 -64.26 -8.76
CA THR A 18 -5.14 -63.74 -7.41
C THR A 18 -3.85 -63.11 -6.88
N VAL A 19 -3.89 -61.81 -6.57
CA VAL A 19 -2.79 -61.11 -5.88
C VAL A 19 -2.74 -61.60 -4.44
N LYS A 20 -1.63 -62.23 -4.06
CA LYS A 20 -1.46 -62.79 -2.71
C LYS A 20 -0.85 -61.71 -1.80
N GLN A 21 -1.66 -61.12 -0.91
CA GLN A 21 -1.13 -60.26 0.15
C GLN A 21 -0.36 -61.11 1.18
N ARG A 22 0.93 -60.83 1.38
CA ARG A 22 1.64 -61.17 2.61
C ARG A 22 1.45 -60.00 3.58
N GLY A 23 0.78 -60.26 4.70
CA GLY A 23 0.79 -59.35 5.85
C GLY A 23 1.91 -59.75 6.78
N ASP A 24 2.99 -58.97 6.81
CA ASP A 24 4.00 -59.05 7.86
C ASP A 24 3.68 -57.97 8.90
N LYS A 25 3.25 -58.42 10.08
CA LYS A 25 3.26 -57.66 11.32
C LYS A 25 4.57 -58.00 12.03
N GLU A 26 5.53 -57.09 12.03
CA GLU A 26 6.59 -57.10 13.04
C GLU A 26 6.40 -55.93 14.01
N ARG A 27 6.13 -56.29 15.27
CA ARG A 27 6.27 -55.43 16.45
C ARG A 27 7.75 -55.30 16.75
N VAL A 28 8.25 -54.08 16.86
CA VAL A 28 9.51 -53.80 17.55
C VAL A 28 9.16 -53.11 18.87
N HIS A 29 9.32 -53.85 19.97
CA HIS A 29 9.50 -53.31 21.31
C HIS A 29 10.97 -52.98 21.49
N PHE A 30 11.29 -51.78 21.96
CA PHE A 30 12.53 -51.54 22.71
C PHE A 30 12.22 -50.71 23.94
N SER A 31 12.51 -51.29 25.10
CA SER A 31 12.48 -50.67 26.42
C SER A 31 13.89 -50.23 26.83
N SER A 32 13.90 -49.12 27.55
CA SER A 32 14.98 -48.42 28.26
C SER A 32 15.93 -49.27 29.11
N SER A 33 17.18 -48.78 29.26
CA SER A 33 17.85 -48.71 30.57
C SER A 33 18.91 -47.60 30.61
N GLU A 34 18.91 -46.88 31.74
CA GLU A 34 19.86 -45.85 32.17
C GLU A 34 21.19 -46.46 32.69
N LYS A 35 22.29 -45.69 32.63
CA LYS A 35 23.12 -45.32 33.81
C LYS A 35 24.31 -44.41 33.48
N SER A 36 24.28 -43.22 34.10
CA SER A 36 25.32 -42.62 34.96
C SER A 36 26.68 -42.08 34.43
N ARG A 37 26.79 -40.74 34.50
CA ARG A 37 27.79 -39.85 35.16
C ARG A 37 29.30 -40.11 35.06
N VAL A 38 30.03 -39.03 34.74
CA VAL A 38 31.14 -38.30 35.43
C VAL A 38 31.97 -37.63 34.31
N GLY A 39 32.21 -36.32 34.24
CA GLY A 39 33.00 -35.49 35.15
C GLY A 39 33.45 -34.21 34.42
N CYS A 40 33.63 -33.15 35.18
CA CYS A 40 33.92 -31.77 34.77
C CYS A 40 35.43 -31.56 34.61
N GLU A 41 35.89 -30.80 33.60
CA GLU A 41 37.17 -30.09 33.70
C GLU A 41 37.23 -28.85 32.81
N ARG A 42 37.68 -27.75 33.43
CA ARG A 42 37.85 -26.41 32.84
C ARG A 42 39.19 -26.35 32.13
N GLY A 43 39.23 -25.76 30.94
CA GLY A 43 40.46 -25.42 30.23
C GLY A 43 40.39 -24.01 29.67
N VAL A 44 40.95 -23.06 30.41
CA VAL A 44 41.28 -21.70 29.95
C VAL A 44 42.35 -21.81 28.86
N ARG A 45 42.15 -21.21 27.68
CA ARG A 45 43.24 -20.92 26.74
C ARG A 45 43.23 -19.47 26.31
N LEU A 46 44.39 -18.86 26.56
CA LEU A 46 44.79 -17.50 26.27
C LEU A 46 44.91 -17.24 24.76
N VAL A 47 44.62 -15.99 24.42
CA VAL A 47 44.68 -15.32 23.12
C VAL A 47 46.14 -15.08 22.71
N SER A 48 46.47 -15.31 21.44
CA SER A 48 47.39 -14.48 20.65
C SER A 48 47.09 -14.64 19.14
N PRO A 49 47.35 -13.61 18.31
CA PRO A 49 46.54 -13.32 17.13
C PRO A 49 47.12 -13.92 15.85
N SER A 50 46.27 -14.55 15.05
CA SER A 50 46.56 -14.84 13.64
C SER A 50 45.70 -13.93 12.78
N GLU A 51 46.38 -13.16 11.93
CA GLU A 51 45.84 -12.37 10.84
C GLU A 51 44.88 -13.20 9.96
N ASP A 52 43.88 -12.49 9.43
CA ASP A 52 42.89 -12.87 8.40
C ASP A 52 41.43 -12.79 8.89
N GLN A 53 40.94 -11.55 9.02
CA GLN A 53 39.52 -11.25 8.82
C GLN A 53 39.33 -10.63 7.43
N PRO A 54 38.36 -11.10 6.62
CA PRO A 54 38.04 -10.45 5.37
C PRO A 54 37.41 -9.09 5.67
N LEU A 55 37.98 -8.04 5.08
CA LEU A 55 37.42 -6.69 5.04
C LEU A 55 35.93 -6.77 4.68
N ARG A 56 35.05 -6.45 5.64
CA ARG A 56 33.65 -6.13 5.36
C ARG A 56 33.65 -4.98 4.34
N SER A 57 33.23 -5.26 3.11
CA SER A 57 32.95 -4.25 2.09
C SER A 57 31.98 -3.22 2.70
N ILE A 58 32.47 -2.01 2.97
CA ILE A 58 31.63 -0.88 3.37
C ILE A 58 30.66 -0.64 2.22
N MET A 59 29.36 -0.78 2.46
CA MET A 59 28.34 -0.48 1.46
C MET A 59 28.39 1.03 1.15
N SER A 60 28.45 1.38 -0.14
CA SER A 60 28.42 2.77 -0.61
C SER A 60 27.17 3.50 -0.14
N GLN A 61 27.29 4.81 0.11
CA GLN A 61 26.20 5.69 0.53
C GLN A 61 25.01 5.62 -0.43
N TRP A 62 25.27 5.59 -1.74
CA TRP A 62 24.21 5.45 -2.75
C TRP A 62 23.41 4.17 -2.61
N LYS A 63 24.08 3.06 -2.25
CA LYS A 63 23.42 1.77 -2.09
C LYS A 63 22.53 1.75 -0.84
N GLN A 64 22.92 2.48 0.20
CA GLN A 64 22.09 2.69 1.38
C GLN A 64 20.86 3.54 1.04
N ILE A 65 21.03 4.58 0.20
CA ILE A 65 19.92 5.39 -0.29
C ILE A 65 18.92 4.58 -1.10
N GLN A 66 19.38 3.73 -2.02
CA GLN A 66 18.51 2.87 -2.83
C GLN A 66 17.68 1.86 -2.00
N GLN A 67 18.00 1.68 -0.71
CA GLN A 67 17.26 0.83 0.21
C GLN A 67 16.25 1.61 1.06
N LEU A 68 16.20 2.94 0.93
CA LEU A 68 15.22 3.77 1.63
C LEU A 68 13.81 3.52 1.09
N GLU A 69 12.82 3.84 1.94
CA GLU A 69 11.41 3.83 1.54
C GLU A 69 11.15 4.83 0.41
N MET A 70 10.19 4.53 -0.47
CA MET A 70 9.87 5.33 -1.67
C MET A 70 9.67 6.83 -1.36
N ARG A 71 9.08 7.16 -0.21
CA ARG A 71 8.86 8.55 0.20
C ARG A 71 10.17 9.31 0.45
N LEU A 72 11.18 8.65 1.00
CA LEU A 72 12.51 9.24 1.19
C LEU A 72 13.27 9.29 -0.14
N LEU A 73 13.06 8.29 -1.01
CA LEU A 73 13.59 8.33 -2.38
C LEU A 73 13.01 9.51 -3.19
N GLU A 74 11.75 9.89 -3.00
CA GLU A 74 11.19 11.13 -3.58
C GLU A 74 11.92 12.38 -3.08
N HIS A 75 12.34 12.42 -1.81
CA HIS A 75 13.15 13.52 -1.30
C HIS A 75 14.55 13.54 -1.93
N VAL A 76 15.13 12.35 -2.16
CA VAL A 76 16.39 12.21 -2.89
C VAL A 76 16.23 12.69 -4.34
N ASP A 77 15.11 12.42 -5.00
CA ASP A 77 14.84 12.85 -6.38
C ASP A 77 14.93 14.38 -6.53
N TYR A 78 14.39 15.14 -5.56
CA TYR A 78 14.52 16.61 -5.55
C TYR A 78 15.95 17.13 -5.38
N LEU A 79 16.90 16.31 -4.93
CA LEU A 79 18.31 16.71 -4.82
C LEU A 79 19.03 16.71 -6.17
N TYR A 80 18.49 15.99 -7.15
CA TYR A 80 19.14 15.76 -8.44
C TYR A 80 18.39 16.48 -9.55
N ASP A 81 19.05 17.47 -10.15
CA ASP A 81 18.53 18.26 -11.26
C ASP A 81 19.59 18.37 -12.38
N ASP A 82 19.36 19.25 -13.35
CA ASP A 82 20.32 19.48 -14.45
C ASP A 82 21.70 19.98 -13.97
N ASN A 83 21.84 20.46 -12.73
CA ASN A 83 23.12 20.89 -12.16
C ASN A 83 23.96 19.70 -11.73
N PHE A 84 23.34 18.65 -11.21
CA PHE A 84 24.02 17.38 -10.96
C PHE A 84 23.10 16.21 -11.30
N PRO A 85 23.21 15.64 -12.52
CA PRO A 85 22.32 14.58 -12.97
C PRO A 85 22.49 13.29 -12.16
N MET A 86 21.36 12.66 -11.80
CA MET A 86 21.34 11.41 -11.00
C MET A 86 22.10 10.26 -11.70
N ASP A 87 22.13 10.23 -13.03
CA ASP A 87 22.89 9.22 -13.78
C ASP A 87 24.38 9.23 -13.43
N ILE A 88 24.96 10.41 -13.17
CA ILE A 88 26.37 10.55 -12.78
C ILE A 88 26.57 10.06 -11.36
N ARG A 89 25.66 10.47 -10.46
CA ARG A 89 25.65 10.01 -9.07
C ARG A 89 25.59 8.49 -8.99
N GLN A 90 24.74 7.86 -9.80
CA GLN A 90 24.56 6.40 -9.83
C GLN A 90 25.74 5.70 -10.50
N GLY A 91 26.15 6.14 -11.70
CA GLY A 91 27.20 5.48 -12.48
C GLY A 91 28.58 5.56 -11.82
N LEU A 92 28.87 6.65 -11.10
CA LEU A 92 30.15 6.91 -10.46
C LEU A 92 30.08 6.93 -8.93
N ALA A 93 29.07 6.30 -8.33
CA ALA A 93 28.78 6.40 -6.91
C ALA A 93 30.00 6.16 -6.00
N SER A 94 30.68 5.03 -6.17
CA SER A 94 31.85 4.67 -5.37
C SER A 94 33.03 5.63 -5.58
N TRP A 95 33.22 6.14 -6.80
CA TRP A 95 34.29 7.09 -7.09
C TRP A 95 33.99 8.44 -6.45
N ILE A 96 32.77 8.98 -6.64
CA ILE A 96 32.32 10.25 -6.10
C ILE A 96 32.45 10.26 -4.58
N GLU A 97 31.98 9.20 -3.89
CA GLU A 97 32.01 9.09 -2.43
C GLU A 97 33.43 9.00 -1.86
N SER A 98 34.43 8.61 -2.67
CA SER A 98 35.82 8.50 -2.24
C SER A 98 36.62 9.80 -2.37
N GLN A 99 36.06 10.85 -2.99
CA GLN A 99 36.75 12.14 -3.17
C GLN A 99 36.44 13.11 -2.03
N ASP A 100 37.40 13.95 -1.68
CA ASP A 100 37.21 15.03 -0.70
C ASP A 100 36.69 16.31 -1.38
N TRP A 101 35.36 16.36 -1.52
CA TRP A 101 34.68 17.49 -2.14
C TRP A 101 34.72 18.76 -1.27
N ASP A 102 34.84 18.64 0.05
CA ASP A 102 34.83 19.79 0.96
C ASP A 102 36.10 20.63 0.82
N THR A 103 37.25 19.97 0.72
CA THR A 103 38.51 20.65 0.40
C THR A 103 38.48 21.24 -1.01
N ALA A 104 37.89 20.53 -1.98
CA ALA A 104 37.78 20.99 -3.37
C ALA A 104 36.86 22.21 -3.58
N VAL A 105 35.95 22.51 -2.65
CA VAL A 105 35.15 23.75 -2.70
C VAL A 105 36.01 24.99 -2.43
N SER A 106 37.07 24.82 -1.64
CA SER A 106 37.94 25.93 -1.20
C SER A 106 39.24 26.03 -2.00
N ASP A 107 39.67 24.94 -2.65
CA ASP A 107 40.88 24.88 -3.49
C ASP A 107 40.52 24.76 -4.99
N GLU A 108 40.75 25.85 -5.73
CA GLU A 108 40.46 25.94 -7.15
C GLU A 108 41.27 24.92 -7.99
N SER A 109 42.52 24.64 -7.61
CA SER A 109 43.37 23.69 -8.33
C SER A 109 42.87 22.25 -8.17
N MET A 110 42.46 21.89 -6.95
CA MET A 110 41.85 20.59 -6.65
C MET A 110 40.50 20.45 -7.36
N SER A 111 39.70 21.51 -7.40
CA SER A 111 38.41 21.52 -8.09
C SER A 111 38.55 21.22 -9.60
N GLY A 112 39.55 21.81 -10.27
CA GLY A 112 39.83 21.58 -11.68
C GLY A 112 40.32 20.16 -11.97
N VAL A 113 41.17 19.61 -11.10
CA VAL A 113 41.66 18.22 -11.21
C VAL A 113 40.50 17.23 -11.03
N LEU A 114 39.67 17.41 -10.01
CA LEU A 114 38.53 16.52 -9.76
C LEU A 114 37.50 16.59 -10.88
N PHE A 115 37.25 17.76 -11.47
CA PHE A 115 36.35 17.87 -12.62
C PHE A 115 36.88 17.11 -13.84
N THR A 116 38.17 17.26 -14.14
CA THR A 116 38.81 16.54 -15.25
C THR A 116 38.77 15.02 -15.02
N ASN A 117 38.99 14.59 -13.78
CA ASN A 117 38.90 13.18 -13.41
C ASN A 117 37.47 12.64 -13.49
N LEU A 118 36.46 13.41 -13.07
CA LEU A 118 35.05 13.04 -13.19
C LEU A 118 34.68 12.79 -14.65
N LEU A 119 35.05 13.70 -15.55
CA LEU A 119 34.81 13.55 -16.99
C LEU A 119 35.54 12.33 -17.57
N SER A 120 36.77 12.04 -17.12
CA SER A 120 37.51 10.85 -17.53
C SER A 120 36.85 9.55 -17.08
N GLN A 121 36.36 9.48 -15.84
CA GLN A 121 35.64 8.31 -15.33
C GLN A 121 34.31 8.10 -16.06
N TRP A 122 33.60 9.20 -16.34
CA TRP A 122 32.35 9.14 -17.11
C TRP A 122 32.56 8.65 -18.54
N GLU A 123 33.63 9.11 -19.20
CA GLU A 123 34.00 8.66 -20.55
C GLU A 123 34.31 7.15 -20.59
N LYS A 124 35.02 6.63 -19.57
CA LYS A 124 35.29 5.20 -19.42
C LYS A 124 33.99 4.40 -19.28
N LEU A 125 33.08 4.86 -18.43
CA LEU A 125 31.79 4.20 -18.19
C LEU A 125 30.93 4.21 -19.46
N ARG A 126 30.84 5.36 -20.14
CA ARG A 126 30.14 5.49 -21.42
C ARG A 126 30.71 4.58 -22.52
N SER A 127 32.03 4.38 -22.56
CA SER A 127 32.69 3.53 -23.55
C SER A 127 32.39 2.04 -23.34
N GLN A 128 32.06 1.64 -22.10
CA GLN A 128 31.68 0.28 -21.75
C GLN A 128 30.17 0.03 -21.91
N GLU A 129 29.35 1.08 -21.95
CA GLU A 129 27.90 0.99 -22.08
C GLU A 129 27.48 0.51 -23.48
N GLN A 130 26.74 -0.60 -23.52
CA GLN A 130 26.25 -1.20 -24.76
C GLN A 130 24.88 -0.66 -25.16
N ASN A 131 24.09 -0.18 -24.20
CA ASN A 131 22.77 0.36 -24.48
C ASN A 131 22.88 1.72 -25.21
N PHE A 132 22.33 1.78 -26.43
CA PHE A 132 22.39 2.97 -27.28
C PHE A 132 21.77 4.21 -26.62
N LEU A 133 20.61 4.06 -25.97
CA LEU A 133 19.89 5.16 -25.32
C LEU A 133 20.70 5.70 -24.14
N GLN A 134 21.20 4.82 -23.27
CA GLN A 134 22.03 5.23 -22.12
C GLN A 134 23.32 5.89 -22.60
N ARG A 135 23.99 5.32 -23.61
CA ARG A 135 25.20 5.91 -24.20
C ARG A 135 24.94 7.30 -24.80
N HIS A 136 23.78 7.52 -25.42
CA HIS A 136 23.35 8.82 -25.92
C HIS A 136 23.10 9.82 -24.78
N ASN A 137 22.35 9.42 -23.75
CA ASN A 137 22.07 10.25 -22.58
C ASN A 137 23.37 10.65 -21.86
N MET A 138 24.27 9.68 -21.64
CA MET A 138 25.59 9.94 -21.03
C MET A 138 26.40 10.97 -21.82
N LYS A 139 26.32 10.95 -23.17
CA LYS A 139 26.97 11.96 -24.02
C LYS A 139 26.37 13.36 -23.84
N ILE A 140 25.04 13.46 -23.77
CA ILE A 140 24.36 14.75 -23.53
C ILE A 140 24.75 15.31 -22.16
N ILE A 141 24.70 14.48 -21.13
CA ILE A 141 25.06 14.84 -19.75
C ILE A 141 26.52 15.35 -19.68
N GLN A 142 27.44 14.67 -20.35
CA GLN A 142 28.85 15.09 -20.42
C GLN A 142 29.00 16.48 -21.05
N GLN A 143 28.27 16.76 -22.13
CA GLN A 143 28.29 18.07 -22.79
C GLN A 143 27.71 19.17 -21.89
N GLN A 144 26.62 18.87 -21.18
CA GLN A 144 26.00 19.81 -20.23
C GLN A 144 26.92 20.16 -19.07
N LEU A 145 27.59 19.16 -18.46
CA LEU A 145 28.57 19.41 -17.41
C LEU A 145 29.74 20.28 -17.90
N GLN A 146 30.27 19.98 -19.09
CA GLN A 146 31.35 20.77 -19.68
C GLN A 146 30.92 22.22 -19.92
N LEU A 147 29.71 22.45 -20.43
CA LEU A 147 29.20 23.81 -20.64
C LEU A 147 29.02 24.58 -19.32
N LYS A 148 28.55 23.90 -18.26
CA LYS A 148 28.25 24.55 -16.97
C LYS A 148 29.48 24.80 -16.10
N TYR A 149 30.42 23.86 -16.03
CA TYR A 149 31.43 23.84 -14.97
C TYR A 149 32.88 24.02 -15.44
N THR A 150 33.16 24.02 -16.75
CA THR A 150 34.53 24.21 -17.26
C THR A 150 35.14 25.54 -16.82
N THR A 151 34.34 26.61 -16.77
CA THR A 151 34.80 27.94 -16.36
C THR A 151 34.90 28.13 -14.85
N ASN A 152 34.19 27.32 -14.06
CA ASN A 152 34.22 27.40 -12.60
C ASN A 152 33.95 26.03 -11.95
N PRO A 153 34.97 25.16 -11.85
CA PRO A 153 34.82 23.82 -11.30
C PRO A 153 34.50 23.79 -9.79
N ALA A 154 34.80 24.87 -9.06
CA ALA A 154 34.47 24.97 -7.63
C ALA A 154 32.96 24.98 -7.37
N VAL A 155 32.16 25.49 -8.31
CA VAL A 155 30.68 25.42 -8.22
C VAL A 155 30.22 23.97 -8.30
N MET A 156 30.81 23.15 -9.17
CA MET A 156 30.49 21.72 -9.24
C MET A 156 30.84 21.02 -7.92
N ALA A 157 32.04 21.25 -7.39
CA ALA A 157 32.46 20.67 -6.12
C ALA A 157 31.48 21.01 -4.99
N ARG A 158 30.95 22.26 -4.98
CA ARG A 158 29.95 22.71 -4.01
C ARG A 158 28.62 21.99 -4.16
N VAL A 159 28.15 21.83 -5.39
CA VAL A 159 26.91 21.09 -5.68
C VAL A 159 27.04 19.64 -5.21
N ILE A 160 28.12 18.95 -5.60
CA ILE A 160 28.35 17.55 -5.21
C ILE A 160 28.48 17.40 -3.69
N SER A 161 29.26 18.26 -3.02
CA SER A 161 29.38 18.26 -1.56
C SER A 161 28.02 18.45 -0.87
N THR A 162 27.20 19.37 -1.38
CA THR A 162 25.88 19.67 -0.82
C THR A 162 24.92 18.50 -1.02
N CYS A 163 24.88 17.90 -2.21
CA CYS A 163 24.09 16.70 -2.48
C CYS A 163 24.49 15.55 -1.54
N LEU A 164 25.79 15.26 -1.39
CA LEU A 164 26.26 14.17 -0.52
C LEU A 164 25.94 14.42 0.97
N LYS A 165 26.01 15.67 1.44
CA LYS A 165 25.64 16.04 2.80
C LYS A 165 24.14 15.91 3.04
N GLU A 166 23.33 16.32 2.08
CA GLU A 166 21.88 16.22 2.21
C GLU A 166 21.40 14.76 2.12
N GLU A 167 22.03 13.95 1.27
CA GLU A 167 21.88 12.49 1.27
C GLU A 167 22.17 11.87 2.65
N GLN A 168 23.27 12.26 3.30
CA GLN A 168 23.60 11.80 4.65
C GLN A 168 22.59 12.30 5.69
N ARG A 169 22.04 13.50 5.50
CA ARG A 169 20.98 14.04 6.36
C ARG A 169 19.70 13.21 6.22
N ILE A 170 19.34 12.82 5.00
CA ILE A 170 18.19 11.95 4.72
C ILE A 170 18.40 10.57 5.35
N LEU A 171 19.58 9.96 5.18
CA LEU A 171 19.91 8.67 5.80
C LEU A 171 19.84 8.73 7.33
N SER A 172 20.37 9.80 7.92
CA SER A 172 20.33 10.03 9.37
C SER A 172 18.90 10.22 9.86
N SER A 173 18.07 10.94 9.10
CA SER A 173 16.65 11.16 9.39
C SER A 173 15.83 9.86 9.26
N ALA A 174 16.16 9.02 8.28
CA ALA A 174 15.55 7.70 8.10
C ALA A 174 15.87 6.75 9.27
N CYS A 175 17.09 6.82 9.82
CA CYS A 175 17.48 6.05 11.00
C CYS A 175 16.77 6.50 12.28
N MET A 176 16.29 7.75 12.33
CA MET A 176 15.62 8.36 13.49
C MET A 176 14.08 8.33 13.38
N GLN A 177 13.52 7.92 12.24
CA GLN A 177 12.08 7.76 12.08
C GLN A 177 11.62 6.53 12.88
N GLU A 178 11.19 6.74 14.12
CA GLU A 178 10.50 5.70 14.89
C GLU A 178 9.21 5.31 14.14
N GLN A 179 9.22 4.17 13.45
CA GLN A 179 8.00 3.56 12.91
C GLN A 179 6.96 3.46 14.03
N GLY A 180 5.73 3.83 13.72
CA GLY A 180 4.64 3.83 14.70
C GLY A 180 4.27 2.41 15.14
N PRO A 181 3.54 2.25 16.27
CA PRO A 181 3.13 0.94 16.76
C PRO A 181 2.30 0.13 15.75
N LEU A 182 1.48 0.80 14.92
CA LEU A 182 0.65 0.16 13.91
C LEU A 182 1.51 -0.34 12.75
N GLU A 183 2.41 0.49 12.22
CA GLU A 183 3.36 0.11 11.17
C GLU A 183 4.30 -1.03 11.60
N LYS A 184 4.83 -0.97 12.82
CA LYS A 184 5.63 -2.07 13.40
C LYS A 184 4.87 -3.38 13.48
N SER A 185 3.57 -3.34 13.81
CA SER A 185 2.74 -4.55 13.86
C SER A 185 2.53 -5.17 12.48
N LEU A 186 2.50 -4.35 11.42
CA LEU A 186 2.32 -4.76 10.03
C LEU A 186 3.63 -5.22 9.38
N HIS A 187 4.77 -4.67 9.80
CA HIS A 187 6.10 -4.93 9.25
C HIS A 187 6.99 -5.62 10.29
N ASN A 188 6.58 -6.80 10.77
CA ASN A 188 7.44 -7.58 11.66
C ASN A 188 8.69 -8.06 10.89
N SER A 189 9.89 -7.91 11.47
CA SER A 189 11.18 -8.44 10.97
C SER A 189 11.15 -9.93 10.56
N VAL A 190 10.17 -10.67 11.09
CA VAL A 190 9.84 -12.07 10.75
C VAL A 190 9.25 -12.24 9.33
N ALA A 191 8.81 -11.17 8.66
CA ALA A 191 8.13 -11.23 7.35
C ALA A 191 9.02 -11.84 6.25
N PHE A 192 10.31 -11.48 6.22
CA PHE A 192 11.25 -12.04 5.24
C PHE A 192 11.51 -13.54 5.45
N GLU A 193 11.59 -13.99 6.71
CA GLU A 193 11.74 -15.41 7.02
C GLU A 193 10.49 -16.22 6.67
N ARG A 194 9.29 -15.68 6.93
CA ARG A 194 8.01 -16.30 6.51
C ARG A 194 7.92 -16.43 5.00
N GLN A 195 8.28 -15.37 4.28
CA GLN A 195 8.30 -15.33 2.82
C GLN A 195 9.21 -16.42 2.24
N LYS A 196 10.45 -16.51 2.74
CA LYS A 196 11.42 -17.55 2.34
C LYS A 196 10.94 -18.96 2.69
N ASN A 197 10.31 -19.14 3.86
CA ASN A 197 9.73 -20.42 4.25
C ASN A 197 8.65 -20.86 3.25
N MET A 198 7.77 -19.94 2.86
CA MET A 198 6.70 -20.21 1.90
C MET A 198 7.23 -20.52 0.50
N ASP A 199 8.20 -19.76 0.00
CA ASP A 199 8.88 -20.05 -1.27
C ASP A 199 9.46 -21.48 -1.28
N ASN A 200 10.15 -21.86 -0.20
CA ASN A 200 10.71 -23.20 -0.06
C ASN A 200 9.63 -24.30 -0.03
N ARG A 201 8.55 -24.10 0.74
CA ARG A 201 7.46 -25.09 0.81
C ARG A 201 6.76 -25.28 -0.53
N VAL A 202 6.45 -24.18 -1.23
CA VAL A 202 5.85 -24.23 -2.58
C VAL A 202 6.79 -24.95 -3.55
N ALA A 203 8.10 -24.71 -3.48
CA ALA A 203 9.08 -25.41 -4.30
C ALA A 203 9.14 -26.92 -4.02
N ILE A 204 9.10 -27.32 -2.74
CA ILE A 204 9.08 -28.74 -2.33
C ILE A 204 7.83 -29.44 -2.87
N ILE A 205 6.64 -28.86 -2.67
CA ILE A 205 5.37 -29.40 -3.18
C ILE A 205 5.45 -29.60 -4.70
N ARG A 206 5.93 -28.59 -5.43
CA ARG A 206 6.09 -28.68 -6.88
C ARG A 206 7.06 -29.80 -7.29
N GLY A 207 8.17 -29.96 -6.58
CA GLY A 207 9.10 -31.07 -6.79
C GLY A 207 8.43 -32.43 -6.59
N SER A 208 7.63 -32.57 -5.52
CA SER A 208 6.86 -33.78 -5.22
C SER A 208 5.82 -34.11 -6.30
N VAL A 209 5.09 -33.11 -6.81
CA VAL A 209 4.13 -33.28 -7.91
C VAL A 209 4.83 -33.77 -9.19
N GLN A 210 6.02 -33.25 -9.50
CA GLN A 210 6.80 -33.66 -10.67
C GLN A 210 7.30 -35.10 -10.56
N LEU A 211 7.77 -35.52 -9.38
CA LEU A 211 8.14 -36.90 -9.11
C LEU A 211 6.94 -37.84 -9.25
N MET A 212 5.75 -37.38 -8.85
CA MET A 212 4.52 -38.13 -8.99
C MET A 212 4.10 -38.31 -10.46
N ASP A 213 4.33 -37.29 -11.29
CA ASP A 213 4.10 -37.35 -12.73
C ASP A 213 4.93 -38.45 -13.39
N GLN A 214 6.21 -38.52 -13.03
CA GLN A 214 7.12 -39.58 -13.48
C GLN A 214 6.69 -40.96 -12.97
N ALA A 215 6.21 -41.04 -11.72
CA ALA A 215 5.74 -42.30 -11.15
C ALA A 215 4.46 -42.82 -11.85
N VAL A 216 3.52 -41.94 -12.22
CA VAL A 216 2.32 -42.31 -12.98
C VAL A 216 2.67 -42.77 -14.39
N LYS A 217 3.58 -42.07 -15.09
CA LYS A 217 4.11 -42.51 -16.39
C LYS A 217 4.76 -43.88 -16.31
N TYR A 218 5.56 -44.11 -15.28
CA TYR A 218 6.19 -45.41 -15.05
C TYR A 218 5.17 -46.54 -14.80
N ILE A 219 4.05 -46.26 -14.13
CA ILE A 219 2.94 -47.22 -13.99
C ILE A 219 2.31 -47.51 -15.36
N GLU A 220 2.10 -46.49 -16.20
CA GLU A 220 1.59 -46.65 -17.57
C GLU A 220 2.51 -47.55 -18.40
N ASP A 221 3.82 -47.29 -18.41
CA ASP A 221 4.81 -48.09 -19.15
C ASP A 221 4.84 -49.55 -18.68
N MET A 222 4.84 -49.77 -17.35
CA MET A 222 4.77 -51.11 -16.77
C MET A 222 3.52 -51.86 -17.20
N GLN A 223 2.39 -51.15 -17.28
CA GLN A 223 1.11 -51.73 -17.63
C GLN A 223 1.03 -52.05 -19.12
N ASP A 224 1.63 -51.22 -19.97
CA ASP A 224 1.70 -51.47 -21.41
C ASP A 224 2.63 -52.67 -21.72
N ASP A 225 3.78 -52.83 -21.02
CA ASP A 225 4.61 -54.05 -21.15
C ASP A 225 3.86 -55.30 -20.66
N PHE A 226 3.11 -55.18 -19.56
CA PHE A 226 2.26 -56.27 -19.07
C PHE A 226 1.20 -56.65 -20.10
N ASP A 227 0.45 -55.69 -20.63
CA ASP A 227 -0.62 -55.92 -21.60
C ASP A 227 -0.07 -56.52 -22.90
N PHE A 228 1.06 -56.01 -23.40
CA PHE A 228 1.75 -56.55 -24.58
C PHE A 228 2.14 -58.03 -24.38
N ARG A 229 2.80 -58.35 -23.26
CA ARG A 229 3.19 -59.74 -22.95
C ARG A 229 1.99 -60.64 -22.75
N TYR A 230 0.96 -60.16 -22.06
CA TYR A 230 -0.26 -60.91 -21.81
C TYR A 230 -1.01 -61.24 -23.11
N LYS A 231 -1.17 -60.27 -24.01
CA LYS A 231 -1.76 -60.49 -25.35
C LYS A 231 -0.93 -61.44 -26.20
N THR A 232 0.39 -61.31 -26.18
CA THR A 232 1.32 -62.20 -26.90
C THR A 232 1.18 -63.66 -26.43
N LEU A 233 1.02 -63.87 -25.13
CA LEU A 233 0.74 -65.20 -24.56
C LEU A 233 -0.64 -65.73 -24.95
N GLN A 234 -1.66 -64.87 -25.03
CA GLN A 234 -3.01 -65.27 -25.47
C GLN A 234 -3.06 -65.67 -26.95
N SER A 235 -2.24 -65.06 -27.81
CA SER A 235 -2.20 -65.35 -29.25
C SER A 235 -1.49 -66.66 -29.62
N ARG A 236 -0.81 -67.32 -28.68
CA ARG A 236 -0.13 -68.61 -28.96
C ARG A 236 -1.11 -69.78 -29.06
N GLU A 237 -0.84 -70.68 -30.01
CA GLU A 237 -1.68 -71.85 -30.29
C GLU A 237 -1.78 -72.83 -29.11
N SER A 238 -2.92 -73.54 -29.03
CA SER A 238 -3.28 -74.40 -27.89
C SER A 238 -2.37 -75.61 -27.65
N SER A 239 -1.53 -75.97 -28.61
CA SER A 239 -0.60 -77.12 -28.59
C SER A 239 0.60 -76.93 -27.65
N GLU A 240 0.94 -75.70 -27.25
CA GLU A 240 2.10 -75.39 -26.37
C GLU A 240 1.74 -75.14 -24.89
N ARG A 241 0.46 -75.27 -24.51
CA ARG A 241 -0.06 -74.84 -23.19
C ARG A 241 0.60 -75.49 -21.95
N ASN A 242 1.28 -76.61 -22.10
CA ASN A 242 1.92 -77.35 -20.99
C ASN A 242 3.46 -77.26 -20.97
N SER A 243 4.06 -76.40 -21.81
CA SER A 243 5.52 -76.17 -21.81
C SER A 243 6.00 -75.48 -20.52
N ASP A 244 7.17 -75.87 -20.01
CA ASP A 244 7.78 -75.21 -18.85
C ASP A 244 8.10 -73.72 -19.12
N MET A 245 8.32 -73.35 -20.38
CA MET A 245 8.40 -71.94 -20.79
C MET A 245 7.10 -71.18 -20.54
N MET A 246 5.94 -71.82 -20.71
CA MET A 246 4.64 -71.20 -20.49
C MET A 246 4.38 -70.96 -19.00
N LYS A 247 4.80 -71.89 -18.14
CA LYS A 247 4.74 -71.72 -16.68
C LYS A 247 5.67 -70.60 -16.21
N GLN A 248 6.86 -70.50 -16.78
CA GLN A 248 7.80 -69.41 -16.49
C GLN A 248 7.20 -68.04 -16.85
N GLU A 249 6.60 -67.90 -18.03
CA GLU A 249 6.02 -66.60 -18.41
C GLU A 249 4.74 -66.24 -17.66
N VAL A 250 3.93 -67.22 -17.25
CA VAL A 250 2.81 -66.96 -16.32
C VAL A 250 3.34 -66.47 -14.96
N THR A 251 4.44 -67.05 -14.46
CA THR A 251 5.09 -66.60 -13.22
C THR A 251 5.61 -65.17 -13.36
N ARG A 252 6.25 -64.86 -14.49
CA ARG A 252 6.75 -63.51 -14.80
C ARG A 252 5.63 -62.47 -14.87
N LEU A 253 4.51 -62.79 -15.53
CA LEU A 253 3.33 -61.93 -15.55
C LEU A 253 2.78 -61.68 -14.14
N GLN A 254 2.75 -62.70 -13.28
CA GLN A 254 2.32 -62.54 -11.89
C GLN A 254 3.24 -61.62 -11.10
N GLU A 255 4.56 -61.72 -11.29
CA GLU A 255 5.53 -60.79 -10.69
C GLU A 255 5.34 -59.35 -11.17
N MET A 256 5.10 -59.16 -12.47
CA MET A 256 4.80 -57.85 -13.04
C MET A 256 3.53 -57.25 -12.44
N LEU A 257 2.47 -58.04 -12.30
CA LEU A 257 1.21 -57.61 -11.70
C LEU A 257 1.38 -57.25 -10.21
N ASN A 258 2.14 -58.04 -9.46
CA ASN A 258 2.45 -57.73 -8.06
C ASN A 258 3.25 -56.42 -7.92
N ARG A 259 4.21 -56.18 -8.83
CA ARG A 259 4.99 -54.94 -8.86
C ARG A 259 4.11 -53.75 -9.26
N LEU A 260 3.17 -53.93 -10.19
CA LEU A 260 2.18 -52.92 -10.57
C LEU A 260 1.30 -52.55 -9.38
N ASP A 261 0.79 -53.54 -8.65
CA ASP A 261 -0.01 -53.33 -7.44
C ASP A 261 0.74 -52.56 -6.36
N PHE A 262 1.98 -52.96 -6.07
CA PHE A 262 2.84 -52.24 -5.14
C PHE A 262 3.01 -50.77 -5.54
N LYS A 263 3.30 -50.52 -6.83
CA LYS A 263 3.50 -49.16 -7.35
C LYS A 263 2.22 -48.32 -7.31
N ARG A 264 1.06 -48.90 -7.62
CA ARG A 264 -0.23 -48.21 -7.50
C ARG A 264 -0.52 -47.80 -6.05
N LYS A 265 -0.29 -48.70 -5.09
CA LYS A 265 -0.43 -48.38 -3.65
C LYS A 265 0.53 -47.29 -3.20
N GLU A 266 1.80 -47.38 -3.62
CA GLU A 266 2.83 -46.40 -3.29
C GLU A 266 2.47 -45.00 -3.81
N VAL A 267 2.04 -44.90 -5.08
CA VAL A 267 1.67 -43.62 -5.70
C VAL A 267 0.44 -43.02 -5.02
N LEU A 268 -0.61 -43.80 -4.77
CA LEU A 268 -1.82 -43.29 -4.09
C LEU A 268 -1.53 -42.83 -2.66
N SER A 269 -0.67 -43.55 -1.92
CA SER A 269 -0.23 -43.13 -0.59
C SER A 269 0.56 -41.82 -0.63
N LYS A 270 1.45 -41.65 -1.62
CA LYS A 270 2.20 -40.40 -1.82
C LYS A 270 1.30 -39.23 -2.22
N MET A 271 0.27 -39.48 -3.05
CA MET A 271 -0.76 -38.49 -3.39
C MET A 271 -1.49 -37.99 -2.14
N ASP A 272 -1.91 -38.89 -1.23
CA ASP A 272 -2.62 -38.49 -0.01
C ASP A 272 -1.76 -37.60 0.91
N VAL A 273 -0.46 -37.94 1.06
CA VAL A 273 0.48 -37.13 1.84
C VAL A 273 0.68 -35.75 1.21
N LEU A 274 0.88 -35.69 -0.10
CA LEU A 274 1.03 -34.42 -0.81
C LEU A 274 -0.20 -33.51 -0.65
N LEU A 275 -1.41 -34.07 -0.75
CA LEU A 275 -2.64 -33.29 -0.58
C LEU A 275 -2.78 -32.73 0.83
N LYS A 276 -2.35 -33.47 1.85
CA LYS A 276 -2.30 -32.97 3.23
C LYS A 276 -1.27 -31.85 3.39
N GLU A 277 -0.12 -31.95 2.74
CA GLU A 277 0.89 -30.88 2.75
C GLU A 277 0.41 -29.61 2.06
N ILE A 278 -0.34 -29.73 0.95
CA ILE A 278 -0.96 -28.60 0.26
C ILE A 278 -2.05 -27.96 1.12
N ASP A 279 -2.91 -28.77 1.75
CA ASP A 279 -3.96 -28.28 2.66
C ASP A 279 -3.37 -27.53 3.86
N ASP A 280 -2.31 -28.06 4.48
CA ASP A 280 -1.58 -27.40 5.54
C ASP A 280 -0.93 -26.09 5.07
N LEU A 281 -0.29 -26.07 3.88
CA LEU A 281 0.27 -24.84 3.31
C LEU A 281 -0.82 -23.78 3.11
N MET A 282 -1.98 -24.18 2.57
CA MET A 282 -3.09 -23.28 2.31
C MET A 282 -3.66 -22.68 3.59
N THR A 283 -3.86 -23.51 4.62
CA THR A 283 -4.51 -23.11 5.87
C THR A 283 -3.58 -22.38 6.84
N SER A 284 -2.33 -22.84 6.99
CA SER A 284 -1.40 -22.32 7.99
C SER A 284 -0.57 -21.12 7.52
N GLN A 285 -0.40 -20.93 6.20
CA GLN A 285 0.48 -19.88 5.66
C GLN A 285 -0.20 -19.02 4.59
N LEU A 286 -0.73 -19.63 3.52
CA LEU A 286 -1.21 -18.88 2.36
C LEU A 286 -2.45 -18.01 2.67
N ASN A 287 -3.45 -18.59 3.35
CA ASN A 287 -4.66 -17.85 3.74
C ASN A 287 -4.36 -16.74 4.77
N PRO A 288 -3.57 -16.98 5.84
CA PRO A 288 -3.12 -15.91 6.73
C PRO A 288 -2.39 -14.77 6.03
N GLU A 289 -1.42 -15.08 5.15
CA GLU A 289 -0.69 -14.03 4.40
C GLU A 289 -1.63 -13.21 3.50
N LEU A 290 -2.64 -13.84 2.91
CA LEU A 290 -3.67 -13.14 2.15
C LEU A 290 -4.50 -12.19 3.04
N GLN A 291 -4.83 -12.58 4.28
CA GLN A 291 -5.53 -11.70 5.22
C GLN A 291 -4.62 -10.54 5.67
N ASP A 292 -3.35 -10.81 5.96
CA ASP A 292 -2.36 -9.80 6.31
C ASP A 292 -2.16 -8.80 5.15
N TRP A 293 -2.17 -9.27 3.90
CA TRP A 293 -2.15 -8.40 2.72
C TRP A 293 -3.43 -7.55 2.60
N LYS A 294 -4.62 -8.13 2.83
CA LYS A 294 -5.88 -7.35 2.85
C LYS A 294 -5.87 -6.29 3.94
N ARG A 295 -5.35 -6.60 5.13
CA ARG A 295 -5.18 -5.64 6.22
C ARG A 295 -4.20 -4.54 5.85
N ARG A 296 -3.06 -4.88 5.23
CA ARG A 296 -2.13 -3.87 4.69
C ARG A 296 -2.76 -3.00 3.61
N GLN A 297 -3.56 -3.56 2.71
CA GLN A 297 -4.30 -2.79 1.70
C GLN A 297 -5.28 -1.81 2.36
N GLN A 298 -5.97 -2.24 3.41
CA GLN A 298 -6.90 -1.43 4.17
C GLN A 298 -6.22 -0.22 4.83
N ILE A 299 -5.04 -0.44 5.43
CA ILE A 299 -4.23 0.60 6.05
C ILE A 299 -3.60 1.53 5.00
N ALA A 300 -3.11 0.99 3.88
CA ALA A 300 -2.62 1.78 2.76
C ALA A 300 -3.73 2.68 2.16
N ALA A 301 -4.98 2.21 2.14
CA ALA A 301 -6.12 2.99 1.65
C ALA A 301 -6.38 4.26 2.48
N ILE A 302 -5.94 4.31 3.74
CA ILE A 302 -6.05 5.50 4.61
C ILE A 302 -4.72 6.27 4.73
N GLY A 303 -3.77 6.06 3.81
CA GLY A 303 -2.50 6.79 3.76
C GLY A 303 -1.34 6.12 4.49
N GLY A 304 -1.52 4.87 4.95
CA GLY A 304 -0.43 4.07 5.53
C GLY A 304 0.64 3.65 4.52
N PRO A 305 1.58 2.79 4.93
CA PRO A 305 2.74 2.42 4.13
C PRO A 305 2.39 1.83 2.76
N LEU A 306 3.32 1.93 1.81
CA LEU A 306 3.13 1.46 0.44
C LEU A 306 2.77 -0.04 0.40
N LEU A 307 1.69 -0.37 -0.30
CA LEU A 307 1.23 -1.74 -0.47
C LEU A 307 2.18 -2.53 -1.37
N THR A 308 2.74 -3.63 -0.85
CA THR A 308 3.64 -4.53 -1.56
C THR A 308 3.21 -5.99 -1.39
N GLY A 309 3.83 -6.91 -2.16
CA GLY A 309 3.67 -8.36 -1.97
C GLY A 309 2.61 -9.06 -2.85
N LEU A 310 1.79 -8.31 -3.60
CA LEU A 310 0.72 -8.90 -4.43
C LEU A 310 1.27 -9.84 -5.52
N GLU A 311 2.38 -9.48 -6.16
CA GLU A 311 3.04 -10.33 -7.17
C GLU A 311 3.51 -11.66 -6.59
N GLN A 312 3.96 -11.64 -5.33
CA GLN A 312 4.45 -12.83 -4.68
C GLN A 312 3.30 -13.75 -4.24
N LEU A 313 2.22 -13.16 -3.71
CA LEU A 313 0.96 -13.86 -3.51
C LEU A 313 0.46 -14.50 -4.81
N GLN A 314 0.46 -13.76 -5.93
CA GLN A 314 0.10 -14.33 -7.23
C GLN A 314 0.98 -15.53 -7.57
N SER A 315 2.30 -15.45 -7.36
CA SER A 315 3.21 -16.57 -7.60
C SER A 315 2.85 -17.80 -6.77
N TRP A 316 2.68 -17.66 -5.44
CA TRP A 316 2.33 -18.76 -4.56
C TRP A 316 0.97 -19.39 -4.87
N PHE A 317 -0.06 -18.56 -5.10
CA PHE A 317 -1.39 -19.02 -5.48
C PHE A 317 -1.35 -19.77 -6.82
N THR A 318 -0.66 -19.21 -7.82
CA THR A 318 -0.54 -19.81 -9.15
C THR A 318 0.20 -21.15 -9.12
N LEU A 319 1.35 -21.23 -8.44
CA LEU A 319 2.14 -22.45 -8.34
C LEU A 319 1.42 -23.55 -7.56
N THR A 320 0.68 -23.19 -6.50
CA THR A 320 -0.14 -24.12 -5.73
C THR A 320 -1.32 -24.62 -6.56
N ALA A 321 -1.98 -23.74 -7.32
CA ALA A 321 -3.08 -24.11 -8.21
C ALA A 321 -2.60 -25.06 -9.31
N GLN A 322 -1.46 -24.75 -9.96
CA GLN A 322 -0.84 -25.63 -10.96
C GLN A 322 -0.53 -27.02 -10.39
N SER A 323 0.00 -27.07 -9.17
CA SER A 323 0.29 -28.33 -8.44
C SER A 323 -0.98 -29.16 -8.22
N LEU A 324 -2.08 -28.53 -7.81
CA LEU A 324 -3.37 -29.19 -7.62
C LEU A 324 -3.99 -29.68 -8.94
N PHE A 325 -3.99 -28.85 -9.98
CA PHE A 325 -4.50 -29.24 -11.31
C PHE A 325 -3.66 -30.38 -11.93
N GLN A 326 -2.35 -30.37 -11.74
CA GLN A 326 -1.49 -31.47 -12.18
C GLN A 326 -1.79 -32.75 -11.40
N THR A 327 -1.98 -32.67 -10.09
CA THR A 327 -2.39 -33.82 -9.27
C THR A 327 -3.75 -34.37 -9.70
N LYS A 328 -4.71 -33.49 -10.05
CA LYS A 328 -6.00 -33.90 -10.63
C LYS A 328 -5.81 -34.68 -11.94
N ARG A 329 -5.01 -34.16 -12.88
CA ARG A 329 -4.71 -34.84 -14.16
C ARG A 329 -4.06 -36.21 -13.95
N GLN A 330 -3.17 -36.33 -12.96
CA GLN A 330 -2.55 -37.60 -12.59
C GLN A 330 -3.57 -38.62 -12.06
N LEU A 331 -4.53 -38.19 -11.22
CA LEU A 331 -5.65 -39.04 -10.78
C LEU A 331 -6.58 -39.43 -11.92
N ASP A 332 -6.88 -38.52 -12.84
CA ASP A 332 -7.65 -38.80 -14.05
C ASP A 332 -6.96 -39.90 -14.87
N LYS A 333 -5.66 -39.75 -15.11
CA LYS A 333 -4.83 -40.73 -15.83
C LYS A 333 -4.78 -42.10 -15.16
N LEU A 334 -4.64 -42.16 -13.83
CA LEU A 334 -4.74 -43.43 -13.09
C LEU A 334 -6.12 -44.09 -13.28
N GLY A 335 -7.18 -43.29 -13.44
CA GLY A 335 -8.52 -43.77 -13.80
C GLY A 335 -8.57 -44.42 -15.17
N GLU A 336 -7.95 -43.81 -16.19
CA GLU A 336 -7.87 -44.37 -17.54
C GLU A 336 -7.11 -45.70 -17.55
N LEU A 337 -6.05 -45.83 -16.74
CA LEU A 337 -5.27 -47.05 -16.65
C LEU A 337 -6.08 -48.23 -16.08
N ILE A 338 -7.10 -48.01 -15.26
CA ILE A 338 -7.99 -49.09 -14.79
C ILE A 338 -8.70 -49.79 -15.96
N VAL A 339 -9.07 -49.04 -17.01
CA VAL A 339 -9.79 -49.59 -18.18
C VAL A 339 -8.96 -50.64 -18.91
N LYS A 340 -7.63 -50.45 -18.94
CA LYS A 340 -6.67 -51.39 -19.54
C LYS A 340 -6.43 -52.60 -18.65
N VAL A 341 -6.11 -52.40 -17.37
CA VAL A 341 -5.79 -53.49 -16.42
C VAL A 341 -6.35 -53.19 -15.03
N THR A 342 -7.16 -54.12 -14.51
CA THR A 342 -7.69 -54.09 -13.13
C THR A 342 -7.81 -55.51 -12.57
N TYR A 343 -7.94 -55.62 -11.24
CA TYR A 343 -7.94 -56.89 -10.51
C TYR A 343 -8.70 -56.79 -9.18
N GLU A 344 -8.91 -57.92 -8.52
CA GLU A 344 -9.58 -57.99 -7.23
C GLU A 344 -8.76 -57.23 -6.17
N SER A 345 -9.40 -56.29 -5.47
CA SER A 345 -8.74 -55.38 -4.51
C SER A 345 -7.70 -54.42 -5.09
N ASP A 346 -7.85 -54.02 -6.36
CA ASP A 346 -7.11 -52.91 -6.97
C ASP A 346 -7.25 -51.63 -6.11
N PRO A 347 -6.14 -50.98 -5.71
CA PRO A 347 -6.20 -49.80 -4.85
C PRO A 347 -6.76 -48.56 -5.56
N ILE A 348 -6.68 -48.46 -6.90
CA ILE A 348 -7.11 -47.24 -7.61
C ILE A 348 -8.63 -47.04 -7.47
N PRO A 349 -9.52 -48.01 -7.80
CA PRO A 349 -10.96 -47.82 -7.62
C PRO A 349 -11.37 -47.57 -6.15
N LEU A 350 -10.60 -48.09 -5.19
CA LEU A 350 -10.89 -47.97 -3.77
C LEU A 350 -10.54 -46.59 -3.19
N GLN A 351 -9.40 -46.02 -3.58
CA GLN A 351 -8.87 -44.78 -2.98
C GLN A 351 -9.06 -43.54 -3.84
N LYS A 352 -9.10 -43.68 -5.18
CA LYS A 352 -9.22 -42.54 -6.11
C LYS A 352 -10.41 -41.61 -5.78
N PRO A 353 -11.65 -42.10 -5.52
CA PRO A 353 -12.78 -41.21 -5.29
C PRO A 353 -12.55 -40.22 -4.13
N GLN A 354 -11.97 -40.70 -3.03
CA GLN A 354 -11.66 -39.88 -1.85
C GLN A 354 -10.57 -38.84 -2.15
N LEU A 355 -9.53 -39.22 -2.89
CA LEU A 355 -8.46 -38.29 -3.30
C LEU A 355 -8.98 -37.24 -4.28
N GLU A 356 -9.87 -37.63 -5.19
CA GLU A 356 -10.47 -36.73 -6.17
C GLU A 356 -11.37 -35.68 -5.51
N GLU A 357 -12.17 -36.07 -4.50
CA GLU A 357 -12.95 -35.12 -3.70
C GLU A 357 -12.05 -34.13 -2.94
N LYS A 358 -10.96 -34.60 -2.30
CA LYS A 358 -10.01 -33.73 -1.61
C LYS A 358 -9.35 -32.73 -2.56
N VAL A 359 -8.90 -33.16 -3.73
CA VAL A 359 -8.30 -32.27 -4.74
C VAL A 359 -9.30 -31.22 -5.21
N LYS A 360 -10.54 -31.61 -5.51
CA LYS A 360 -11.60 -30.69 -5.94
C LYS A 360 -11.92 -29.66 -4.85
N TYR A 361 -11.99 -30.09 -3.60
CA TYR A 361 -12.18 -29.22 -2.44
C TYR A 361 -11.06 -28.17 -2.33
N LEU A 362 -9.80 -28.61 -2.41
CA LEU A 362 -8.64 -27.72 -2.33
C LEU A 362 -8.62 -26.71 -3.48
N ILE A 363 -8.88 -27.17 -4.72
CA ILE A 363 -9.00 -26.27 -5.88
C ILE A 363 -10.12 -25.25 -5.65
N TYR A 364 -11.30 -25.70 -5.23
CA TYR A 364 -12.45 -24.82 -4.97
C TYR A 364 -12.08 -23.69 -4.00
N HIS A 365 -11.50 -24.02 -2.85
CA HIS A 365 -11.12 -23.03 -1.85
C HIS A 365 -9.98 -22.12 -2.31
N LEU A 366 -8.97 -22.66 -3.01
CA LEU A 366 -7.85 -21.87 -3.50
C LEU A 366 -8.29 -20.83 -4.53
N ILE A 367 -9.07 -21.24 -5.54
CA ILE A 367 -9.56 -20.33 -6.59
C ILE A 367 -10.48 -19.28 -5.96
N LYS A 368 -11.39 -19.67 -5.06
CA LYS A 368 -12.30 -18.74 -4.39
C LYS A 368 -11.55 -17.68 -3.57
N SER A 369 -10.53 -18.07 -2.80
CA SER A 369 -9.71 -17.13 -2.03
C SER A 369 -8.87 -16.21 -2.91
N SER A 370 -8.50 -16.64 -4.12
CA SER A 370 -7.65 -15.89 -5.03
C SER A 370 -8.32 -14.70 -5.72
N PHE A 371 -9.65 -14.58 -5.63
CA PHE A 371 -10.40 -13.50 -6.26
C PHE A 371 -10.49 -12.27 -5.34
N VAL A 372 -9.73 -11.22 -5.65
CA VAL A 372 -9.51 -10.08 -4.75
C VAL A 372 -9.68 -8.74 -5.46
N VAL A 373 -10.07 -7.71 -4.70
CA VAL A 373 -10.05 -6.32 -5.17
C VAL A 373 -8.61 -5.81 -5.06
N GLU A 374 -7.97 -5.53 -6.18
CA GLU A 374 -6.59 -5.00 -6.24
C GLU A 374 -6.56 -3.50 -5.98
N LYS A 375 -7.44 -2.74 -6.65
CA LYS A 375 -7.60 -1.29 -6.44
C LYS A 375 -9.01 -1.01 -5.96
N GLN A 376 -9.11 -0.51 -4.72
CA GLN A 376 -10.38 -0.15 -4.11
C GLN A 376 -11.09 0.99 -4.89
N PRO A 377 -12.43 1.09 -4.83
CA PRO A 377 -13.19 2.14 -5.52
C PRO A 377 -12.65 3.55 -5.21
N CYS A 378 -12.28 4.29 -6.25
CA CYS A 378 -11.69 5.61 -6.11
C CYS A 378 -12.12 6.53 -7.27
N MET A 379 -12.40 7.80 -6.96
CA MET A 379 -12.67 8.82 -7.97
C MET A 379 -11.35 9.39 -8.51
N PRO A 380 -11.11 9.39 -9.83
CA PRO A 380 -9.90 10.00 -10.40
C PRO A 380 -9.72 11.49 -10.06
N THR A 381 -10.80 12.21 -9.77
CA THR A 381 -10.74 13.62 -9.33
C THR A 381 -10.24 13.80 -7.89
N HIS A 382 -10.26 12.74 -7.09
CA HIS A 382 -9.87 12.74 -5.67
C HIS A 382 -9.05 11.47 -5.31
N PRO A 383 -7.87 11.27 -5.92
CA PRO A 383 -7.09 10.04 -5.75
C PRO A 383 -6.62 9.79 -4.31
N GLN A 384 -6.49 10.86 -3.51
CA GLN A 384 -6.05 10.78 -2.12
C GLN A 384 -7.15 10.35 -1.13
N LYS A 385 -8.42 10.25 -1.57
CA LYS A 385 -9.57 9.86 -0.72
C LYS A 385 -10.32 8.68 -1.36
N PRO A 386 -9.75 7.46 -1.40
CA PRO A 386 -10.45 6.28 -1.87
C PRO A 386 -11.66 5.94 -0.98
N LEU A 387 -12.54 5.05 -1.45
CA LEU A 387 -13.75 4.60 -0.73
C LEU A 387 -14.79 5.71 -0.46
N ILE A 388 -14.65 6.88 -1.09
CA ILE A 388 -15.70 7.90 -1.14
C ILE A 388 -16.13 8.07 -2.58
N ILE A 389 -17.42 7.90 -2.84
CA ILE A 389 -17.98 8.01 -4.19
C ILE A 389 -19.05 9.10 -4.20
N LYS A 390 -18.87 10.11 -5.06
CA LYS A 390 -19.90 11.13 -5.30
C LYS A 390 -20.88 10.66 -6.36
N THR A 391 -22.18 10.79 -6.11
CA THR A 391 -23.23 10.49 -7.08
C THR A 391 -23.03 11.30 -8.38
N GLY A 392 -23.22 10.64 -9.52
CA GLY A 392 -22.99 11.23 -10.85
C GLY A 392 -21.53 11.43 -11.27
N VAL A 393 -20.54 11.18 -10.40
CA VAL A 393 -19.11 11.23 -10.75
C VAL A 393 -18.60 9.85 -11.12
N GLN A 394 -17.68 9.79 -12.10
CA GLN A 394 -17.04 8.54 -12.50
C GLN A 394 -16.03 8.08 -11.45
N PHE A 395 -15.97 6.78 -11.20
CA PHE A 395 -14.97 6.16 -10.35
C PHE A 395 -14.41 4.90 -11.00
N THR A 396 -13.29 4.44 -10.46
CA THR A 396 -12.55 3.29 -10.96
C THR A 396 -12.32 2.26 -9.86
N THR A 397 -12.28 0.98 -10.23
CA THR A 397 -11.93 -0.13 -9.34
C THR A 397 -11.29 -1.24 -10.17
N LYS A 398 -10.38 -2.02 -9.57
CA LYS A 398 -9.67 -3.12 -10.24
C LYS A 398 -9.79 -4.39 -9.42
N VAL A 399 -10.17 -5.48 -10.07
CA VAL A 399 -10.28 -6.82 -9.47
C VAL A 399 -9.26 -7.73 -10.15
N ARG A 400 -8.62 -8.61 -9.37
CA ARG A 400 -7.57 -9.51 -9.84
C ARG A 400 -7.85 -10.93 -9.38
N LEU A 401 -7.53 -11.90 -10.22
CA LEU A 401 -7.44 -13.30 -9.85
C LEU A 401 -5.96 -13.64 -9.61
N LEU A 402 -5.59 -13.98 -8.37
CA LEU A 402 -4.20 -14.31 -8.02
C LEU A 402 -3.73 -15.64 -8.63
N VAL A 403 -4.66 -16.47 -9.10
CA VAL A 403 -4.33 -17.67 -9.86
C VAL A 403 -4.27 -17.32 -11.34
N LYS A 404 -3.05 -17.28 -11.87
CA LYS A 404 -2.80 -17.01 -13.28
C LYS A 404 -2.74 -18.31 -14.07
N LEU A 405 -3.82 -18.60 -14.79
CA LEU A 405 -3.91 -19.73 -15.72
C LEU A 405 -4.16 -19.20 -17.13
N PRO A 406 -3.23 -19.42 -18.10
CA PRO A 406 -3.43 -18.98 -19.48
C PRO A 406 -4.71 -19.50 -20.11
N GLU A 407 -5.20 -20.67 -19.68
CA GLU A 407 -6.43 -21.29 -20.18
C GLU A 407 -7.69 -20.45 -19.88
N VAL A 408 -7.60 -19.47 -18.98
CA VAL A 408 -8.74 -18.69 -18.46
C VAL A 408 -8.81 -17.28 -19.08
N ASP A 409 -7.80 -16.92 -19.88
CA ASP A 409 -7.74 -15.61 -20.53
C ASP A 409 -8.98 -15.37 -21.42
N TYR A 410 -9.58 -14.19 -21.28
CA TYR A 410 -10.86 -13.80 -21.89
C TYR A 410 -12.10 -14.65 -21.59
N GLN A 411 -12.03 -15.67 -20.74
CA GLN A 411 -13.18 -16.53 -20.41
C GLN A 411 -13.99 -16.01 -19.22
N LEU A 412 -13.33 -15.34 -18.28
CA LEU A 412 -13.97 -14.81 -17.07
C LEU A 412 -14.68 -13.49 -17.32
N LYS A 413 -16.02 -13.53 -17.31
CA LYS A 413 -16.86 -12.32 -17.26
C LYS A 413 -17.13 -11.94 -15.81
N VAL A 414 -16.66 -10.78 -15.40
CA VAL A 414 -16.90 -10.21 -14.07
C VAL A 414 -18.07 -9.25 -14.13
N LYS A 415 -19.09 -9.51 -13.32
CA LYS A 415 -20.25 -8.64 -13.11
C LYS A 415 -20.10 -7.90 -11.79
N THR A 416 -20.42 -6.61 -11.81
CA THR A 416 -20.39 -5.72 -10.65
C THR A 416 -21.81 -5.40 -10.21
N THR A 417 -22.07 -5.52 -8.92
CA THR A 417 -23.36 -5.20 -8.28
C THR A 417 -23.13 -4.30 -7.08
N PHE A 418 -24.04 -3.37 -6.84
CA PHE A 418 -23.98 -2.47 -5.69
C PHE A 418 -24.95 -2.96 -4.62
N ASP A 419 -24.51 -3.06 -3.37
CA ASP A 419 -25.36 -3.43 -2.24
C ASP A 419 -26.07 -4.79 -2.40
N LYS A 420 -25.34 -5.77 -2.96
CA LYS A 420 -25.83 -7.15 -3.10
C LYS A 420 -26.06 -7.74 -1.70
N ASP A 421 -27.21 -8.37 -1.50
CA ASP A 421 -27.64 -9.06 -0.27
C ASP A 421 -27.98 -8.15 0.94
N LEU A 422 -28.16 -6.84 0.72
CA LEU A 422 -28.71 -5.95 1.76
C LEU A 422 -30.23 -6.14 1.91
N PRO A 423 -30.74 -6.54 3.09
CA PRO A 423 -32.18 -6.64 3.31
C PRO A 423 -32.82 -5.24 3.23
N PRO A 424 -34.01 -5.12 2.61
CA PRO A 424 -34.71 -3.85 2.50
C PRO A 424 -34.96 -3.27 3.90
N GLY A 425 -34.44 -2.06 4.16
CA GLY A 425 -34.63 -1.32 5.42
C GLY A 425 -33.43 -1.22 6.36
N ARG A 426 -32.29 -1.87 6.09
CA ARG A 426 -31.04 -1.65 6.86
C ARG A 426 -30.23 -0.43 6.44
N VAL A 427 -30.40 -0.02 5.18
CA VAL A 427 -29.70 1.09 4.54
C VAL A 427 -30.79 2.03 4.04
N SER A 428 -30.71 3.32 4.40
CA SER A 428 -31.75 4.31 4.16
C SER A 428 -31.80 4.73 2.69
N ARG A 429 -30.64 4.77 2.00
CA ARG A 429 -30.52 5.16 0.59
C ARG A 429 -30.09 3.97 -0.27
N GLN A 430 -30.68 3.85 -1.46
CA GLN A 430 -30.32 2.83 -2.43
C GLN A 430 -29.74 3.45 -3.69
N PHE A 431 -28.72 2.80 -4.25
CA PHE A 431 -28.02 3.25 -5.44
C PHE A 431 -27.97 2.16 -6.50
N PHE A 432 -27.83 2.58 -7.75
CA PHE A 432 -27.60 1.67 -8.87
C PHE A 432 -26.48 2.19 -9.77
N ILE A 433 -25.81 1.27 -10.44
CA ILE A 433 -24.74 1.55 -11.40
C ILE A 433 -25.38 1.92 -12.75
N LEU A 434 -25.04 3.08 -13.29
CA LEU A 434 -25.59 3.60 -14.56
C LEU A 434 -24.94 2.98 -15.81
N THR A 435 -23.66 2.60 -15.70
CA THR A 435 -22.83 2.17 -16.81
C THR A 435 -22.82 0.66 -16.97
N ASN A 436 -22.15 0.15 -18.00
CA ASN A 436 -21.94 -1.30 -18.14
C ASN A 436 -21.25 -1.83 -16.87
N ASN A 437 -21.90 -2.80 -16.23
CA ASN A 437 -21.47 -3.42 -15.00
C ASN A 437 -20.81 -4.78 -15.24
N THR A 438 -20.63 -5.20 -16.49
CA THR A 438 -19.94 -6.45 -16.86
C THR A 438 -18.71 -6.17 -17.69
N LYS A 439 -17.58 -6.79 -17.33
CA LYS A 439 -16.34 -6.69 -18.08
C LYS A 439 -15.58 -8.01 -18.03
N VAL A 440 -14.91 -8.34 -19.13
CA VAL A 440 -14.09 -9.55 -19.25
C VAL A 440 -12.72 -9.29 -18.64
N MET A 441 -12.19 -10.30 -17.93
CA MET A 441 -10.84 -10.29 -17.37
C MET A 441 -9.81 -10.63 -18.44
N ASP A 442 -8.71 -9.88 -18.47
CA ASP A 442 -7.62 -10.01 -19.44
C ASP A 442 -6.24 -10.05 -18.76
N ILE A 443 -5.24 -10.55 -19.49
CA ILE A 443 -3.84 -10.54 -19.06
C ILE A 443 -3.18 -9.22 -19.49
N GLU A 444 -2.68 -8.45 -18.52
CA GLU A 444 -1.97 -7.18 -18.81
C GLU A 444 -0.53 -7.43 -19.31
N ASP A 445 -0.15 -6.89 -20.47
CA ASP A 445 1.14 -7.17 -21.14
C ASP A 445 2.40 -6.57 -20.47
N TYR A 446 2.26 -5.57 -19.58
CA TYR A 446 3.37 -4.69 -19.20
C TYR A 446 4.14 -5.11 -17.91
N SER A 447 3.66 -6.06 -17.12
CA SER A 447 4.34 -6.50 -15.88
C SER A 447 3.95 -7.92 -15.47
N ASN A 448 4.82 -8.91 -15.72
CA ASN A 448 4.64 -10.34 -15.39
C ASN A 448 3.34 -11.03 -15.86
N GLY A 449 2.45 -10.33 -16.59
CA GLY A 449 1.11 -10.76 -16.94
C GLY A 449 0.25 -11.04 -15.70
N CYS A 450 -0.66 -10.14 -15.31
CA CYS A 450 -1.65 -10.41 -14.28
C CYS A 450 -3.04 -10.56 -14.89
N LEU A 451 -3.83 -11.51 -14.40
CA LEU A 451 -5.19 -11.74 -14.84
C LEU A 451 -6.13 -10.84 -14.02
N SER A 452 -6.57 -9.74 -14.62
CA SER A 452 -7.28 -8.68 -13.90
C SER A 452 -8.33 -7.99 -14.77
N VAL A 453 -9.21 -7.23 -14.13
CA VAL A 453 -10.20 -6.42 -14.82
C VAL A 453 -10.32 -5.08 -14.14
N GLU A 454 -10.16 -4.02 -14.92
CA GLU A 454 -10.33 -2.65 -14.42
C GLU A 454 -11.62 -2.03 -14.95
N PHE A 455 -12.50 -1.64 -14.05
CA PHE A 455 -13.71 -0.90 -14.37
C PHE A 455 -13.40 0.60 -14.33
N ARG A 456 -13.00 1.16 -15.48
CA ARG A 456 -12.89 2.61 -15.67
C ARG A 456 -14.27 3.12 -16.08
N HIS A 457 -14.79 4.19 -15.46
CA HIS A 457 -16.09 4.81 -15.76
C HIS A 457 -17.34 4.25 -15.07
N LEU A 458 -17.24 3.64 -13.89
CA LEU A 458 -18.45 3.35 -13.10
C LEU A 458 -19.09 4.65 -12.59
N GLN A 459 -20.42 4.73 -12.57
CA GLN A 459 -21.16 5.87 -12.02
C GLN A 459 -22.35 5.39 -11.19
N LEU A 460 -22.56 6.01 -10.03
CA LEU A 460 -23.70 5.74 -9.15
C LEU A 460 -24.79 6.80 -9.30
N LYS A 461 -26.05 6.35 -9.27
CA LYS A 461 -27.23 7.20 -9.16
C LYS A 461 -28.14 6.70 -8.04
N GLU A 462 -28.70 7.65 -7.29
CA GLU A 462 -29.64 7.37 -6.21
C GLU A 462 -31.01 6.98 -6.77
N LYS A 463 -31.61 5.95 -6.19
CA LYS A 463 -32.95 5.48 -6.52
C LYS A 463 -33.99 6.29 -5.75
N LYS A 464 -34.69 7.19 -6.45
CA LYS A 464 -35.79 7.98 -5.86
C LYS A 464 -37.09 7.18 -5.88
N TYR A 465 -37.73 7.03 -4.72
CA TYR A 465 -39.07 6.42 -4.61
C TYR A 465 -40.14 7.51 -4.76
N ILE A 466 -41.13 7.29 -5.64
CA ILE A 466 -42.12 8.31 -6.04
C ILE A 466 -43.31 8.38 -5.05
N ASN A 467 -43.53 7.35 -4.22
CA ASN A 467 -44.69 7.29 -3.31
C ASN A 467 -44.29 7.36 -1.84
N GLY A 468 -44.48 8.55 -1.25
CA GLY A 468 -45.16 8.75 0.04
C GLY A 468 -44.65 7.99 1.26
N THR A 469 -43.70 8.59 1.98
CA THR A 469 -43.82 9.03 3.38
C THR A 469 -42.49 9.69 3.72
N LYS A 470 -42.49 10.70 4.59
CA LYS A 470 -41.27 11.10 5.32
C LYS A 470 -40.86 9.91 6.18
N GLY A 471 -40.31 8.86 5.56
CA GLY A 471 -39.84 7.66 6.23
C GLY A 471 -38.62 8.06 7.05
N ASN A 472 -38.74 7.89 8.37
CA ASN A 472 -37.73 8.06 9.41
C ASN A 472 -36.38 8.60 8.91
N GLU A 473 -36.00 9.81 9.35
CA GLU A 473 -34.61 10.24 9.35
C GLU A 473 -33.77 9.03 9.80
N GLY A 474 -32.92 8.52 8.90
CA GLY A 474 -32.09 7.37 9.21
C GLY A 474 -31.31 7.63 10.50
N LEU A 475 -31.14 6.60 11.33
CA LEU A 475 -30.41 6.71 12.60
C LEU A 475 -28.96 7.21 12.39
N LEU A 476 -28.42 7.02 11.18
CA LEU A 476 -27.08 7.39 10.77
C LEU A 476 -27.09 8.56 9.79
N SER A 477 -26.07 9.41 9.88
CA SER A 477 -25.90 10.50 8.91
C SER A 477 -25.47 9.96 7.53
N VAL A 478 -25.68 10.78 6.50
CA VAL A 478 -25.32 10.46 5.10
C VAL A 478 -23.86 10.02 4.93
N THR A 479 -22.94 10.56 5.74
CA THR A 479 -21.51 10.23 5.68
C THR A 479 -21.13 8.98 6.47
N GLU A 480 -22.04 8.45 7.29
CA GLU A 480 -21.85 7.25 8.11
C GLU A 480 -22.53 6.00 7.53
N GLU A 481 -23.36 6.19 6.50
CA GLU A 481 -23.99 5.10 5.77
C GLU A 481 -22.96 4.42 4.87
N LEU A 482 -22.68 3.15 5.16
CA LEU A 482 -21.71 2.34 4.45
C LEU A 482 -22.38 1.47 3.40
N HIS A 483 -21.76 1.41 2.23
CA HIS A 483 -22.19 0.62 1.09
C HIS A 483 -21.05 -0.30 0.63
N SER A 484 -21.37 -1.28 -0.22
CA SER A 484 -20.34 -2.17 -0.77
C SER A 484 -20.55 -2.46 -2.24
N LEU A 485 -19.44 -2.65 -2.96
CA LEU A 485 -19.43 -3.05 -4.35
C LEU A 485 -19.04 -4.54 -4.42
N SER A 486 -19.96 -5.37 -4.88
CA SER A 486 -19.76 -6.81 -5.04
C SER A 486 -19.37 -7.13 -6.49
N PHE A 487 -18.47 -8.09 -6.64
CA PHE A 487 -18.00 -8.60 -7.92
C PHE A 487 -18.26 -10.09 -7.99
N GLU A 488 -18.89 -10.53 -9.06
CA GLU A 488 -19.31 -11.90 -9.31
C GLU A 488 -18.68 -12.39 -10.61
N ALA A 489 -18.15 -13.60 -10.64
CA ALA A 489 -17.64 -14.23 -11.86
C ALA A 489 -17.84 -15.75 -11.79
N CYS A 490 -17.84 -16.42 -12.94
CA CYS A 490 -17.95 -17.88 -13.01
C CYS A 490 -16.69 -18.46 -13.65
N PHE A 491 -15.90 -19.17 -12.87
CA PHE A 491 -14.66 -19.82 -13.29
C PHE A 491 -14.96 -21.23 -13.81
N THR A 492 -14.53 -21.56 -15.02
CA THR A 492 -14.74 -22.89 -15.63
C THR A 492 -13.46 -23.45 -16.22
N VAL A 493 -12.83 -24.44 -15.58
CA VAL A 493 -11.60 -25.10 -16.06
C VAL A 493 -11.64 -26.59 -15.76
N GLN A 494 -11.29 -27.44 -16.74
CA GLN A 494 -11.21 -28.91 -16.58
C GLN A 494 -12.49 -29.54 -15.98
N GLY A 495 -13.66 -29.04 -16.39
CA GLY A 495 -14.97 -29.52 -15.92
C GLY A 495 -15.34 -29.09 -14.50
N LEU A 496 -14.55 -28.20 -13.87
CA LEU A 496 -14.89 -27.56 -12.60
C LEU A 496 -15.51 -26.20 -12.87
N THR A 497 -16.73 -25.99 -12.38
CA THR A 497 -17.43 -24.70 -12.40
C THR A 497 -17.45 -24.15 -10.97
N ILE A 498 -16.87 -22.97 -10.76
CA ILE A 498 -16.73 -22.32 -9.46
C ILE A 498 -17.27 -20.90 -9.55
N ASP A 499 -18.27 -20.59 -8.73
CA ASP A 499 -18.76 -19.23 -8.58
C ASP A 499 -17.82 -18.42 -7.67
N LEU A 500 -17.30 -17.33 -8.21
CA LEU A 500 -16.40 -16.42 -7.54
C LEU A 500 -17.19 -15.18 -7.10
N GLU A 501 -17.00 -14.80 -5.84
CA GLU A 501 -17.58 -13.60 -5.28
C GLU A 501 -16.56 -12.91 -4.37
N THR A 502 -16.40 -11.60 -4.56
CA THR A 502 -15.60 -10.74 -3.67
C THR A 502 -16.25 -9.37 -3.56
N CYS A 503 -15.90 -8.58 -2.55
CA CYS A 503 -16.45 -7.24 -2.35
C CYS A 503 -15.36 -6.23 -2.04
N SER A 504 -15.62 -4.96 -2.37
CA SER A 504 -14.78 -3.84 -1.94
C SER A 504 -14.82 -3.68 -0.42
N LEU A 505 -13.87 -2.93 0.12
CA LEU A 505 -14.06 -2.36 1.46
C LEU A 505 -15.32 -1.48 1.47
N PRO A 506 -15.94 -1.29 2.64
CA PRO A 506 -17.09 -0.42 2.75
C PRO A 506 -16.74 1.01 2.34
N LEU A 507 -17.64 1.60 1.57
CA LEU A 507 -17.47 2.91 0.97
C LEU A 507 -18.63 3.83 1.36
N VAL A 508 -18.37 5.14 1.32
CA VAL A 508 -19.36 6.18 1.62
C VAL A 508 -19.83 6.83 0.32
N VAL A 509 -21.15 6.99 0.17
CA VAL A 509 -21.76 7.66 -0.99
C VAL A 509 -22.22 9.07 -0.62
N ILE A 510 -21.62 10.07 -1.26
CA ILE A 510 -21.91 11.49 -1.04
C ILE A 510 -22.65 12.13 -2.23
N SER A 511 -23.36 13.22 -1.95
CA SER A 511 -24.08 14.01 -2.97
C SER A 511 -23.31 15.29 -3.32
N ASN A 512 -22.59 15.88 -2.35
CA ASN A 512 -21.83 17.11 -2.52
C ASN A 512 -20.39 16.96 -2.00
N VAL A 513 -19.45 17.65 -2.63
CA VAL A 513 -18.03 17.71 -2.22
C VAL A 513 -17.86 18.29 -0.81
N SER A 514 -18.80 19.11 -0.34
CA SER A 514 -18.80 19.59 1.06
C SER A 514 -18.87 18.46 2.10
N GLN A 515 -19.34 17.27 1.71
CA GLN A 515 -19.44 16.09 2.58
C GLN A 515 -18.16 15.24 2.57
N LEU A 516 -17.22 15.52 1.66
CA LEU A 516 -15.97 14.79 1.50
C LEU A 516 -15.15 14.71 2.81
N PRO A 517 -15.03 15.76 3.64
CA PRO A 517 -14.32 15.67 4.93
C PRO A 517 -15.00 14.69 5.89
N GLY A 518 -16.33 14.75 6.02
CA GLY A 518 -17.09 13.85 6.89
C GLY A 518 -17.06 12.40 6.42
N GLY A 519 -17.21 12.16 5.11
CA GLY A 519 -17.09 10.82 4.54
C GLY A 519 -15.69 10.23 4.74
N TRP A 520 -14.64 11.06 4.64
CA TRP A 520 -13.27 10.61 4.88
C TRP A 520 -13.01 10.27 6.34
N ALA A 521 -13.60 11.01 7.28
CA ALA A 521 -13.57 10.65 8.70
C ALA A 521 -14.12 9.23 8.92
N SER A 522 -15.25 8.91 8.29
CA SER A 522 -15.88 7.59 8.41
C SER A 522 -15.03 6.49 7.78
N VAL A 523 -14.46 6.74 6.59
CA VAL A 523 -13.53 5.80 5.95
C VAL A 523 -12.29 5.53 6.82
N MET A 524 -11.67 6.57 7.39
CA MET A 524 -10.53 6.40 8.30
C MET A 524 -10.91 5.60 9.54
N TRP A 525 -12.02 5.93 10.20
CA TRP A 525 -12.44 5.29 11.44
C TRP A 525 -12.77 3.81 11.24
N TYR A 526 -13.46 3.48 10.14
CA TYR A 526 -13.76 2.10 9.76
C TYR A 526 -12.47 1.31 9.54
N ASN A 527 -11.61 1.81 8.66
CA ASN A 527 -10.43 1.07 8.23
C ASN A 527 -9.35 0.96 9.32
N LEU A 528 -9.34 1.87 10.29
CA LEU A 528 -8.46 1.77 11.45
C LEU A 528 -8.89 0.64 12.40
N LEU A 529 -10.19 0.51 12.70
CA LEU A 529 -10.69 -0.23 13.87
C LEU A 529 -11.33 -1.59 13.56
N THR A 530 -11.57 -1.93 12.29
CA THR A 530 -12.13 -3.23 11.93
C THR A 530 -11.41 -3.85 10.73
N ASP A 531 -11.26 -5.18 10.78
CA ASP A 531 -10.70 -5.99 9.70
C ASP A 531 -11.82 -6.69 8.91
N ASP A 532 -13.07 -6.62 9.40
CA ASP A 532 -14.23 -7.15 8.69
C ASP A 532 -14.55 -6.28 7.46
N PRO A 533 -14.59 -6.82 6.23
CA PRO A 533 -14.95 -6.07 5.04
C PRO A 533 -16.47 -5.86 4.86
N ARG A 534 -17.34 -6.47 5.67
CA ARG A 534 -18.80 -6.46 5.46
C ARG A 534 -19.62 -5.84 6.60
N SER A 535 -18.99 -5.17 7.56
CA SER A 535 -19.68 -4.55 8.70
C SER A 535 -20.35 -3.22 8.32
N LEU A 536 -21.38 -3.25 7.49
CA LEU A 536 -22.09 -2.03 7.05
C LEU A 536 -22.82 -1.29 8.19
N GLY A 537 -23.10 -1.98 9.30
CA GLY A 537 -23.72 -1.42 10.51
C GLY A 537 -22.73 -0.81 11.52
N PHE A 538 -21.46 -0.63 11.15
CA PHE A 538 -20.38 -0.22 12.05
C PHE A 538 -20.66 1.06 12.85
N PHE A 539 -21.23 2.09 12.21
CA PHE A 539 -21.52 3.37 12.86
C PHE A 539 -22.76 3.35 13.78
N GLY A 540 -23.49 2.23 13.86
CA GLY A 540 -24.53 2.04 14.87
C GLY A 540 -23.97 1.97 16.30
N ASN A 541 -22.77 1.43 16.47
CA ASN A 541 -22.04 1.42 17.74
C ASN A 541 -20.52 1.46 17.47
N PRO A 542 -19.96 2.63 17.12
CA PRO A 542 -18.58 2.72 16.67
C PRO A 542 -17.60 2.47 17.84
N PRO A 543 -16.59 1.60 17.66
CA PRO A 543 -15.56 1.37 18.66
C PRO A 543 -14.70 2.62 18.91
N ARG A 544 -14.03 2.64 20.06
CA ARG A 544 -13.08 3.71 20.41
C ARG A 544 -11.69 3.40 19.83
N ALA A 545 -11.01 4.41 19.32
CA ALA A 545 -9.66 4.28 18.77
C ALA A 545 -8.60 4.53 19.85
N ASN A 546 -7.54 3.73 19.87
CA ASN A 546 -6.36 4.07 20.70
C ASN A 546 -5.63 5.26 20.06
N TRP A 547 -5.23 6.24 20.87
CA TRP A 547 -4.46 7.41 20.43
C TRP A 547 -3.15 7.02 19.76
N SER A 548 -2.49 5.96 20.20
CA SER A 548 -1.25 5.46 19.57
C SER A 548 -1.46 5.15 18.08
N GLN A 549 -2.57 4.47 17.74
CA GLN A 549 -2.94 4.14 16.37
C GLN A 549 -3.53 5.34 15.62
N LEU A 550 -4.38 6.14 16.28
CA LEU A 550 -5.02 7.29 15.65
C LEU A 550 -4.01 8.39 15.29
N SER A 551 -3.05 8.68 16.18
CA SER A 551 -2.00 9.69 15.96
C SER A 551 -1.12 9.34 14.76
N GLU A 552 -0.84 8.06 14.55
CA GLU A 552 -0.14 7.53 13.37
C GLU A 552 -0.94 7.79 12.09
N VAL A 553 -2.24 7.45 12.08
CA VAL A 553 -3.15 7.75 10.95
C VAL A 553 -3.25 9.24 10.67
N LEU A 554 -3.29 10.09 11.69
CA LEU A 554 -3.28 11.54 11.53
C LEU A 554 -1.97 11.99 10.88
N SER A 555 -0.82 11.49 11.32
CA SER A 555 0.47 11.78 10.69
C SER A 555 0.50 11.34 9.22
N TRP A 556 -0.09 10.18 8.92
CA TRP A 556 -0.25 9.69 7.55
C TRP A 556 -1.06 10.63 6.66
N GLN A 557 -2.10 11.28 7.19
CA GLN A 557 -2.86 12.28 6.42
C GLN A 557 -1.97 13.45 5.99
N PHE A 558 -1.14 13.98 6.90
CA PHE A 558 -0.22 15.07 6.56
C PHE A 558 0.85 14.59 5.57
N SER A 559 1.37 13.37 5.74
CA SER A 559 2.34 12.82 4.80
C SER A 559 1.83 12.66 3.37
N THR A 560 0.64 12.09 3.21
CA THR A 560 0.07 11.75 1.90
C THR A 560 -0.45 13.01 1.19
N PHE A 561 -1.00 13.97 1.94
CA PHE A 561 -1.59 15.18 1.35
C PHE A 561 -0.62 16.35 1.24
N ALA A 562 0.36 16.44 2.13
CA ALA A 562 1.26 17.59 2.26
C ALA A 562 2.75 17.21 2.24
N GLY A 563 3.13 15.99 1.88
CA GLY A 563 4.53 15.56 1.71
C GLY A 563 5.27 15.25 3.02
N ARG A 564 4.95 15.95 4.10
CA ARG A 564 5.55 15.78 5.44
C ARG A 564 4.50 15.45 6.50
N GLY A 565 4.80 14.48 7.37
CA GLY A 565 3.92 14.04 8.47
C GLY A 565 3.98 14.96 9.69
N LEU A 566 3.39 14.50 10.79
CA LEU A 566 3.40 15.21 12.08
C LEU A 566 4.53 14.70 12.98
N ASN A 567 5.18 15.60 13.72
CA ASN A 567 6.19 15.26 14.71
C ASN A 567 5.57 14.99 16.10
N LYS A 568 6.38 14.52 17.04
CA LYS A 568 5.93 14.14 18.40
C LYS A 568 5.29 15.30 19.16
N GLU A 569 5.82 16.51 19.05
CA GLU A 569 5.31 17.71 19.73
C GLU A 569 3.94 18.13 19.18
N GLN A 570 3.80 18.14 17.85
CA GLN A 570 2.54 18.41 17.15
C GLN A 570 1.48 17.39 17.52
N LEU A 571 1.84 16.10 17.56
CA LEU A 571 0.94 15.03 17.99
C LEU A 571 0.57 15.18 19.48
N SER A 572 1.50 15.56 20.35
CA SER A 572 1.19 15.80 21.77
C SER A 572 0.11 16.87 21.94
N MET A 573 0.23 18.00 21.23
CA MET A 573 -0.77 19.08 21.27
C MET A 573 -2.14 18.61 20.74
N LEU A 574 -2.16 17.86 19.64
CA LEU A 574 -3.41 17.29 19.11
C LEU A 574 -4.05 16.30 20.09
N GLY A 575 -3.24 15.49 20.76
CA GLY A 575 -3.66 14.56 21.79
C GLY A 575 -4.27 15.28 22.98
N GLU A 576 -3.62 16.31 23.51
CA GLU A 576 -4.14 17.16 24.58
C GLU A 576 -5.46 17.83 24.17
N LYS A 577 -5.57 18.29 22.92
CA LYS A 577 -6.80 18.89 22.40
C LYS A 577 -7.96 17.90 22.34
N LEU A 578 -7.68 16.64 22.00
CA LEU A 578 -8.67 15.56 21.91
C LEU A 578 -8.98 14.88 23.23
N LEU A 579 -8.07 14.89 24.21
CA LEU A 579 -8.20 14.09 25.45
C LEU A 579 -8.35 14.99 26.68
N GLY A 580 -7.71 16.16 26.70
CA GLY A 580 -7.62 17.12 27.80
C GLY A 580 -6.26 17.09 28.52
N GLN A 581 -5.98 18.13 29.32
CA GLN A 581 -4.70 18.37 30.02
C GLN A 581 -4.35 17.39 31.17
N HIS A 582 -5.25 16.48 31.60
CA HIS A 582 -5.00 15.55 32.72
C HIS A 582 -4.71 14.11 32.31
N SER A 583 -3.90 13.95 31.26
CA SER A 583 -3.75 12.68 30.55
C SER A 583 -2.34 12.10 30.74
N SER A 584 -2.02 11.63 31.94
CA SER A 584 -0.77 10.90 32.20
C SER A 584 -1.04 9.39 32.34
N CYS A 585 -0.45 8.61 31.42
CA CYS A 585 -0.23 7.15 31.45
C CYS A 585 -1.40 6.20 31.06
N GLY A 586 -1.25 5.52 29.90
CA GLY A 586 -1.84 4.20 29.60
C GLY A 586 -3.16 4.18 28.83
N ASP A 587 -3.08 4.06 27.50
CA ASP A 587 -4.19 3.83 26.54
C ASP A 587 -5.32 4.88 26.50
N PHE A 588 -4.99 6.04 25.96
CA PHE A 588 -5.97 7.07 25.63
C PHE A 588 -6.88 6.61 24.50
N GLN A 589 -8.14 6.33 24.81
CA GLN A 589 -9.15 5.97 23.82
C GLN A 589 -9.98 7.19 23.41
N VAL A 590 -10.08 7.43 22.10
CA VAL A 590 -10.89 8.50 21.50
C VAL A 590 -12.19 7.91 20.96
N SER A 591 -13.34 8.51 21.29
CA SER A 591 -14.64 8.13 20.73
C SER A 591 -14.85 8.76 19.35
N TRP A 592 -15.63 8.08 18.50
CA TRP A 592 -16.07 8.62 17.21
C TRP A 592 -16.77 9.98 17.36
N SER A 593 -17.60 10.12 18.40
CA SER A 593 -18.33 11.36 18.66
C SER A 593 -17.38 12.54 18.88
N ARG A 594 -16.35 12.38 19.72
CA ARG A 594 -15.37 13.42 20.02
C ARG A 594 -14.47 13.75 18.82
N PHE A 595 -14.23 12.79 17.95
CA PHE A 595 -13.43 12.97 16.75
C PHE A 595 -14.18 13.75 15.64
N SER A 596 -15.43 13.36 15.35
CA SER A 596 -16.14 13.85 14.15
C SER A 596 -17.50 14.51 14.39
N LYS A 597 -18.19 14.27 15.51
CA LYS A 597 -19.57 14.79 15.76
C LYS A 597 -19.61 15.98 16.69
N GLU A 598 -18.97 15.86 17.84
CA GLU A 598 -18.97 16.87 18.90
C GLU A 598 -18.14 18.06 18.47
N ASN A 599 -18.66 19.25 18.76
CA ASN A 599 -17.92 20.48 18.55
C ASN A 599 -16.81 20.61 19.60
N ILE A 600 -15.67 21.15 19.18
CA ILE A 600 -14.60 21.49 20.10
C ILE A 600 -15.14 22.52 21.11
N PRO A 601 -14.83 22.41 22.42
CA PRO A 601 -15.34 23.35 23.42
C PRO A 601 -15.14 24.82 23.02
N GLY A 602 -16.25 25.57 22.96
CA GLY A 602 -16.25 26.99 22.57
C GLY A 602 -16.08 27.27 21.08
N LYS A 603 -16.23 26.27 20.19
CA LYS A 603 -16.12 26.40 18.73
C LYS A 603 -17.35 25.80 18.02
N PRO A 604 -17.70 26.26 16.81
CA PRO A 604 -18.86 25.77 16.06
C PRO A 604 -18.55 24.57 15.14
N PHE A 605 -17.41 23.89 15.31
CA PHE A 605 -16.96 22.82 14.42
C PHE A 605 -16.30 21.67 15.20
N SER A 606 -16.30 20.47 14.61
CA SER A 606 -15.66 19.28 15.18
C SER A 606 -14.15 19.23 14.95
N PHE A 607 -13.47 18.36 15.70
CA PHE A 607 -12.01 18.20 15.61
C PHE A 607 -11.54 17.85 14.19
N TRP A 608 -12.15 16.84 13.56
CA TRP A 608 -11.73 16.42 12.23
C TRP A 608 -11.98 17.50 11.16
N MET A 609 -13.12 18.20 11.21
CA MET A 609 -13.39 19.29 10.25
C MET A 609 -12.35 20.41 10.34
N TRP A 610 -11.90 20.73 11.55
CA TRP A 610 -10.82 21.68 11.78
C TRP A 610 -9.50 21.21 11.18
N LEU A 611 -9.12 19.95 11.43
CA LEU A 611 -7.87 19.38 10.96
C LEU A 611 -7.83 19.21 9.43
N ASP A 612 -8.91 18.73 8.80
CA ASP A 612 -9.03 18.60 7.34
C ASP A 612 -8.96 19.97 6.65
N SER A 613 -9.55 21.02 7.26
CA SER A 613 -9.44 22.39 6.74
C SER A 613 -8.01 22.93 6.80
N ILE A 614 -7.22 22.53 7.80
CA ILE A 614 -5.78 22.85 7.87
C ILE A 614 -5.01 22.10 6.78
N LEU A 615 -5.30 20.81 6.56
CA LEU A 615 -4.70 20.03 5.48
C LEU A 615 -4.98 20.66 4.10
N GLU A 616 -6.22 21.12 3.85
CA GLU A 616 -6.56 21.83 2.62
C GLU A 616 -5.77 23.14 2.48
N LEU A 617 -5.64 23.90 3.57
CA LEU A 617 -4.88 25.16 3.60
C LEU A 617 -3.41 24.92 3.25
N ILE A 618 -2.80 23.90 3.85
CA ILE A 618 -1.40 23.53 3.59
C ILE A 618 -1.24 23.17 2.11
N LYS A 619 -2.05 22.22 1.63
CA LYS A 619 -1.96 21.72 0.26
C LYS A 619 -2.08 22.83 -0.79
N LYS A 620 -2.96 23.81 -0.56
CA LYS A 620 -3.23 24.87 -1.56
C LYS A 620 -2.32 26.08 -1.45
N HIS A 621 -1.87 26.45 -0.24
CA HIS A 621 -1.22 27.75 -0.03
C HIS A 621 0.10 27.70 0.75
N LEU A 622 0.40 26.63 1.48
CA LEU A 622 1.55 26.58 2.40
C LEU A 622 2.49 25.40 2.16
N LEU A 623 2.32 24.64 1.07
CA LEU A 623 3.05 23.40 0.83
C LEU A 623 4.58 23.57 0.87
N PRO A 624 5.19 24.58 0.21
CA PRO A 624 6.64 24.76 0.29
C PRO A 624 7.12 25.06 1.72
N VAL A 625 6.40 25.95 2.43
CA VAL A 625 6.74 26.36 3.79
C VAL A 625 6.58 25.20 4.79
N TRP A 626 5.60 24.31 4.57
CA TRP A 626 5.36 23.14 5.38
C TRP A 626 6.46 22.09 5.22
N ASN A 627 6.89 21.82 3.99
CA ASN A 627 7.92 20.81 3.69
C ASN A 627 9.29 21.20 4.25
N GLU A 628 9.65 22.48 4.23
CA GLU A 628 10.89 23.01 4.81
C GLU A 628 10.90 23.06 6.36
N ASN A 629 9.83 22.58 7.02
CA ASN A 629 9.70 22.60 8.48
C ASN A 629 9.72 24.01 9.12
N TYR A 630 9.33 25.05 8.38
CA TYR A 630 9.22 26.40 8.92
C TYR A 630 7.91 26.66 9.68
N ILE A 631 6.91 25.79 9.51
CA ILE A 631 5.64 25.85 10.25
C ILE A 631 5.69 24.88 11.43
N MET A 632 5.65 25.43 12.65
CA MET A 632 5.47 24.63 13.86
C MET A 632 4.04 24.07 13.94
N GLY A 633 3.04 24.87 13.54
CA GLY A 633 1.69 24.40 13.22
C GLY A 633 0.82 24.16 14.45
N PHE A 634 1.06 23.06 15.18
CA PHE A 634 0.22 22.61 16.30
C PHE A 634 0.91 22.90 17.64
N VAL A 635 0.66 24.09 18.18
CA VAL A 635 1.24 24.56 19.45
C VAL A 635 0.14 25.25 20.27
N SER A 636 0.06 24.94 21.56
CA SER A 636 -0.87 25.62 22.47
C SER A 636 -0.41 27.05 22.75
N LYS A 637 -1.33 27.96 23.09
CA LYS A 637 -0.97 29.35 23.45
C LYS A 637 -0.01 29.44 24.64
N GLU A 638 -0.12 28.49 25.57
CA GLU A 638 0.75 28.41 26.76
C GLU A 638 2.18 28.03 26.35
N MET A 639 2.31 26.98 25.52
CA MET A 639 3.62 26.53 25.01
C MET A 639 4.24 27.55 24.07
N GLU A 640 3.45 28.18 23.20
CA GLU A 640 3.90 29.27 22.31
C GLU A 640 4.55 30.41 23.10
N ARG A 641 3.89 30.86 24.18
CA ARG A 641 4.44 31.90 25.07
C ARG A 641 5.70 31.44 25.77
N ALA A 642 5.75 30.19 26.24
CA ALA A 642 6.93 29.64 26.89
C ALA A 642 8.14 29.59 25.94
N LEU A 643 7.94 29.19 24.68
CA LEU A 643 9.00 29.11 23.67
C LEU A 643 9.54 30.48 23.25
N LEU A 644 8.69 31.51 23.23
CA LEU A 644 9.05 32.85 22.81
C LEU A 644 9.55 33.75 23.96
N LYS A 645 9.27 33.41 25.22
CA LYS A 645 9.52 34.28 26.38
C LYS A 645 10.98 34.73 26.52
N ASP A 646 11.92 33.81 26.29
CA ASP A 646 13.35 34.03 26.51
C ASP A 646 14.12 34.24 25.18
N ARG A 647 13.42 34.66 24.12
CA ARG A 647 13.97 34.85 22.77
C ARG A 647 14.19 36.32 22.43
N GLU A 648 15.00 36.58 21.40
CA GLU A 648 15.29 37.94 20.95
C GLU A 648 14.04 38.66 20.43
N PRO A 649 13.93 40.00 20.61
CA PRO A 649 12.83 40.78 20.06
C PRO A 649 12.71 40.64 18.54
N GLY A 650 11.50 40.36 18.07
CA GLY A 650 11.20 40.09 16.67
C GLY A 650 11.34 38.62 16.26
N THR A 651 11.67 37.72 17.19
CA THR A 651 11.51 36.28 16.98
C THR A 651 10.03 35.91 16.91
N PHE A 652 9.64 35.18 15.87
CA PHE A 652 8.26 34.80 15.60
C PHE A 652 8.09 33.31 15.32
N LEU A 653 6.88 32.83 15.53
CA LEU A 653 6.48 31.44 15.35
C LEU A 653 5.20 31.34 14.53
N LEU A 654 5.13 30.34 13.65
CA LEU A 654 3.99 30.06 12.78
C LEU A 654 3.13 28.92 13.34
N ARG A 655 1.84 29.16 13.57
CA ARG A 655 0.89 28.14 14.05
C ARG A 655 -0.47 28.23 13.35
N PHE A 656 -1.19 27.12 13.38
CA PHE A 656 -2.58 27.07 12.90
C PHE A 656 -3.53 27.64 13.95
N SER A 657 -4.58 28.30 13.46
CA SER A 657 -5.63 28.87 14.29
C SER A 657 -6.51 27.77 14.85
N GLU A 658 -6.66 27.74 16.17
CA GLU A 658 -7.64 26.89 16.86
C GLU A 658 -9.05 27.48 16.86
N SER A 659 -9.20 28.74 16.43
CA SER A 659 -10.47 29.49 16.46
C SER A 659 -11.18 29.55 15.12
N HIS A 660 -10.45 29.40 14.02
CA HIS A 660 -10.97 29.52 12.65
C HIS A 660 -10.68 28.24 11.88
N LEU A 661 -11.61 27.82 11.03
CA LEU A 661 -11.38 26.70 10.11
C LEU A 661 -10.30 27.09 9.09
N GLY A 662 -9.24 26.29 9.01
CA GLY A 662 -8.19 26.45 7.98
C GLY A 662 -7.56 27.85 7.98
N GLY A 663 -7.05 28.30 9.12
CA GLY A 663 -6.31 29.56 9.23
C GLY A 663 -4.89 29.38 9.77
N ILE A 664 -3.94 30.15 9.26
CA ILE A 664 -2.57 30.27 9.79
C ILE A 664 -2.38 31.64 10.44
N THR A 665 -1.65 31.69 11.55
CA THR A 665 -1.28 32.93 12.23
C THR A 665 0.18 32.86 12.65
N PHE A 666 0.75 34.02 12.95
CA PHE A 666 2.07 34.13 13.54
C PHE A 666 2.02 34.99 14.78
N THR A 667 2.88 34.65 15.74
CA THR A 667 3.04 35.36 17.00
C THR A 667 4.51 35.73 17.16
N TRP A 668 4.78 36.96 17.57
CA TRP A 668 6.14 37.44 17.83
C TRP A 668 6.27 38.04 19.22
N VAL A 669 7.51 38.08 19.70
CA VAL A 669 7.87 38.65 20.99
C VAL A 669 8.47 40.06 20.84
N GLU A 670 8.05 40.96 21.71
CA GLU A 670 8.62 42.30 21.87
C GLU A 670 8.97 42.52 23.34
N HIS A 671 10.14 43.10 23.61
CA HIS A 671 10.51 43.56 24.94
C HIS A 671 10.24 45.06 25.01
N SER A 672 9.38 45.48 25.94
CA SER A 672 9.21 46.91 26.21
C SER A 672 10.44 47.46 26.94
N ASP A 673 10.62 48.78 26.89
CA ASP A 673 11.70 49.48 27.62
C ASP A 673 11.67 49.24 29.14
N SER A 674 10.52 48.77 29.67
CA SER A 674 10.32 48.38 31.07
C SER A 674 10.76 46.95 31.41
N GLY A 675 11.23 46.15 30.43
CA GLY A 675 11.60 44.75 30.61
C GLY A 675 10.43 43.76 30.62
N GLU A 676 9.20 44.22 30.35
CA GLU A 676 8.05 43.32 30.19
C GLU A 676 8.04 42.68 28.79
N VAL A 677 7.80 41.36 28.77
CA VAL A 677 7.69 40.58 27.53
C VAL A 677 6.26 40.66 27.01
N LYS A 678 6.06 41.27 25.85
CA LYS A 678 4.77 41.34 25.15
C LYS A 678 4.74 40.34 24.00
N PHE A 679 3.60 39.65 23.87
CA PHE A 679 3.34 38.71 22.77
C PHE A 679 2.22 39.26 21.91
N ASN A 680 2.52 39.51 20.64
CA ASN A 680 1.55 40.01 19.67
C ASN A 680 1.22 38.89 18.67
N SER A 681 -0.06 38.67 18.38
CA SER A 681 -0.53 37.70 17.38
C SER A 681 -1.44 38.38 16.37
N VAL A 682 -1.30 38.02 15.09
CA VAL A 682 -2.20 38.53 14.04
C VAL A 682 -3.53 37.77 13.97
N GLU A 683 -4.54 38.45 13.44
CA GLU A 683 -5.76 37.79 13.00
C GLU A 683 -5.40 36.67 11.98
N PRO A 684 -5.92 35.44 12.14
CA PRO A 684 -5.55 34.33 11.27
C PRO A 684 -5.86 34.58 9.79
N TYR A 685 -4.87 34.32 8.95
CA TYR A 685 -5.02 34.32 7.49
C TYR A 685 -5.68 33.02 7.05
N THR A 686 -6.87 33.15 6.47
CA THR A 686 -7.63 32.05 5.88
C THR A 686 -7.38 31.95 4.38
N LYS A 687 -7.91 30.89 3.76
CA LYS A 687 -7.87 30.67 2.31
C LYS A 687 -8.21 31.89 1.47
N SER A 688 -9.20 32.70 1.86
CA SER A 688 -9.60 33.90 1.10
C SER A 688 -8.49 34.95 1.04
N ARG A 689 -7.79 35.19 2.16
CA ARG A 689 -6.66 36.13 2.20
C ARG A 689 -5.41 35.56 1.52
N LEU A 690 -5.11 34.27 1.74
CA LEU A 690 -3.95 33.61 1.12
C LEU A 690 -4.09 33.39 -0.40
N SER A 691 -5.31 33.46 -0.93
CA SER A 691 -5.54 33.45 -2.38
C SER A 691 -5.20 34.80 -3.02
N ALA A 692 -5.27 35.90 -2.26
CA ALA A 692 -4.95 37.24 -2.75
C ALA A 692 -3.47 37.57 -2.64
N LEU A 693 -2.80 37.13 -1.56
CA LEU A 693 -1.38 37.36 -1.34
C LEU A 693 -0.70 36.08 -0.78
N PRO A 694 0.38 35.59 -1.41
CA PRO A 694 1.12 34.44 -0.91
C PRO A 694 1.68 34.65 0.48
N PHE A 695 1.72 33.58 1.27
CA PHE A 695 2.07 33.67 2.69
C PHE A 695 3.51 34.15 2.96
N ALA A 696 4.47 33.77 2.11
CA ALA A 696 5.85 34.24 2.22
C ALA A 696 5.95 35.76 1.98
N ASP A 697 5.17 36.31 1.03
CA ASP A 697 5.13 37.75 0.76
C ASP A 697 4.43 38.51 1.91
N ILE A 698 3.41 37.92 2.53
CA ILE A 698 2.82 38.45 3.77
C ILE A 698 3.90 38.62 4.84
N ILE A 699 4.72 37.59 5.08
CA ILE A 699 5.81 37.64 6.08
C ILE A 699 6.86 38.70 5.71
N ARG A 700 7.21 38.82 4.42
CA ARG A 700 8.19 39.79 3.93
C ARG A 700 7.74 41.22 4.17
N ASP A 701 6.51 41.53 3.76
CA ASP A 701 6.01 42.89 3.62
C ASP A 701 5.12 43.33 4.80
N TYR A 702 4.91 42.48 5.81
CA TYR A 702 4.13 42.81 7.00
C TYR A 702 4.65 44.05 7.72
N LYS A 703 3.76 44.97 8.09
CA LYS A 703 4.12 46.19 8.84
C LYS A 703 3.14 46.44 9.97
N VAL A 704 3.65 46.94 11.09
CA VAL A 704 2.84 47.38 12.23
C VAL A 704 2.98 48.88 12.39
N ILE A 705 1.86 49.56 12.65
CA ILE A 705 1.84 50.98 12.99
C ILE A 705 1.68 51.10 14.50
N SER A 706 2.65 51.73 15.15
CA SER A 706 2.63 52.08 16.58
C SER A 706 2.79 53.59 16.75
N ASP A 707 1.87 54.21 17.49
CA ASP A 707 1.88 55.58 18.04
C ASP A 707 2.77 56.63 17.30
N GLY A 708 2.50 56.84 16.01
CA GLY A 708 3.09 57.95 15.23
C GLY A 708 4.47 57.72 14.62
N VAL A 709 5.01 56.49 14.66
CA VAL A 709 6.33 56.13 14.07
C VAL A 709 6.19 55.41 12.72
N VAL A 710 7.27 55.43 11.94
CA VAL A 710 7.43 54.76 10.63
C VAL A 710 6.98 53.29 10.71
N PRO A 711 6.16 52.80 9.76
CA PRO A 711 5.72 51.41 9.74
C PRO A 711 6.90 50.46 9.52
N GLU A 712 7.26 49.69 10.53
CA GLU A 712 8.35 48.70 10.48
C GLU A 712 7.79 47.26 10.50
N ASN A 713 8.57 46.32 9.95
CA ASN A 713 8.25 44.90 10.02
C ASN A 713 8.80 44.34 11.34
N PRO A 714 7.93 43.90 12.28
CA PRO A 714 8.39 43.35 13.54
C PRO A 714 9.03 41.95 13.40
N LEU A 715 8.84 41.27 12.28
CA LEU A 715 9.30 39.91 12.04
C LEU A 715 10.77 39.91 11.58
N LYS A 716 11.67 39.40 12.43
CA LYS A 716 13.11 39.37 12.18
C LYS A 716 13.66 37.95 12.10
N PHE A 717 13.32 37.11 13.08
CA PHE A 717 13.84 35.74 13.19
C PHE A 717 12.69 34.73 13.29
N LEU A 718 12.71 33.69 12.47
CA LEU A 718 11.85 32.54 12.63
C LEU A 718 12.41 31.65 13.75
N TYR A 719 11.55 31.18 14.65
CA TYR A 719 11.94 30.25 15.70
C TYR A 719 12.65 28.99 15.13
N PRO A 720 13.77 28.53 15.74
CA PRO A 720 14.37 29.06 16.97
C PRO A 720 15.13 30.37 16.77
N ASP A 721 16.07 30.46 15.83
CA ASP A 721 16.94 31.62 15.65
C ASP A 721 17.37 31.77 14.16
N ILE A 722 16.43 31.60 13.22
CA ILE A 722 16.69 31.62 11.77
C ILE A 722 16.32 33.00 11.20
N PRO A 723 17.22 33.74 10.53
CA PRO A 723 16.89 34.99 9.88
C PRO A 723 15.71 34.83 8.89
N LYS A 724 14.75 35.75 8.93
CA LYS A 724 13.53 35.69 8.09
C LYS A 724 13.83 35.49 6.61
N ASP A 725 14.77 36.27 6.06
CA ASP A 725 15.08 36.21 4.62
C ASP A 725 15.89 34.96 4.26
N GLU A 726 16.56 34.31 5.22
CA GLU A 726 17.18 33.00 5.01
C GLU A 726 16.13 31.90 4.90
N ALA A 727 15.11 31.93 5.76
CA ALA A 727 14.01 30.96 5.73
C ALA A 727 13.08 31.15 4.52
N PHE A 728 12.59 32.36 4.29
CA PHE A 728 11.53 32.60 3.28
C PHE A 728 12.06 33.18 1.97
N GLY A 729 13.34 33.56 1.88
CA GLY A 729 13.92 34.25 0.71
C GLY A 729 13.70 33.55 -0.62
N ARG A 730 13.83 32.22 -0.63
CA ARG A 730 13.61 31.37 -1.82
C ARG A 730 12.15 31.31 -2.25
N LEU A 731 11.22 31.62 -1.34
CA LEU A 731 9.78 31.55 -1.54
C LEU A 731 9.16 32.91 -1.85
N TYR A 732 9.95 33.98 -1.80
CA TYR A 732 9.50 35.31 -2.18
C TYR A 732 9.24 35.38 -3.67
N ASN A 733 8.07 35.93 -4.03
CA ASN A 733 7.82 36.20 -5.43
C ASN A 733 8.80 37.24 -5.93
N SER A 734 9.61 36.82 -6.91
CA SER A 734 10.57 37.68 -7.59
C SER A 734 9.89 38.39 -8.75
N GLN A 735 9.03 39.40 -8.55
CA GLN A 735 8.75 40.42 -9.57
C GLN A 735 8.30 41.75 -8.95
N PRO A 736 8.76 42.86 -9.55
CA PRO A 736 7.86 43.54 -10.49
C PRO A 736 8.33 43.30 -11.93
N SER A 737 7.40 42.88 -12.79
CA SER A 737 7.55 42.95 -14.24
C SER A 737 7.89 44.39 -14.61
N LYS A 738 9.16 44.66 -14.90
CA LYS A 738 9.61 45.93 -15.49
C LYS A 738 9.20 46.01 -16.96
N VAL A 739 7.93 45.81 -17.29
CA VAL A 739 7.38 46.12 -18.61
C VAL A 739 5.89 46.37 -18.43
N HIS A 740 5.47 47.61 -18.14
CA HIS A 740 4.24 48.28 -18.59
C HIS A 740 4.09 49.65 -17.88
N PRO A 741 3.60 50.71 -18.57
CA PRO A 741 3.63 52.10 -18.09
C PRO A 741 2.52 52.47 -17.09
N TYR A 742 1.93 51.50 -16.39
CA TYR A 742 0.91 51.75 -15.36
C TYR A 742 1.50 51.58 -13.96
N ILE A 743 1.07 52.41 -13.01
CA ILE A 743 1.59 52.44 -11.65
C ILE A 743 1.48 51.03 -11.03
N PRO A 744 2.59 50.37 -10.67
CA PRO A 744 2.54 49.06 -10.04
C PRO A 744 1.91 49.19 -8.65
N SER A 745 0.78 48.53 -8.42
CA SER A 745 0.11 48.46 -7.13
C SER A 745 0.47 47.16 -6.42
N THR A 746 0.95 47.26 -5.18
CA THR A 746 1.30 46.12 -4.32
C THR A 746 0.48 46.19 -3.02
N LEU A 747 -0.20 45.09 -2.68
CA LEU A 747 -0.95 44.98 -1.42
C LEU A 747 0.02 44.71 -0.27
N ILE A 748 -0.02 45.56 0.76
CA ILE A 748 0.83 45.44 1.96
C ILE A 748 -0.08 45.16 3.17
N PRO A 749 0.11 44.03 3.88
CA PRO A 749 -0.66 43.75 5.09
C PRO A 749 -0.16 44.61 6.27
N ILE A 750 -1.07 45.39 6.87
CA ILE A 750 -0.77 46.32 7.97
C ILE A 750 -1.68 46.03 9.18
N SER A 751 -1.14 46.10 10.40
CA SER A 751 -1.92 46.06 11.65
C SER A 751 -1.69 47.33 12.49
N GLU A 752 -2.75 47.88 13.07
CA GLU A 752 -2.69 49.02 14.00
C GLU A 752 -2.62 48.52 15.45
N LEU A 753 -1.52 48.81 16.16
CA LEU A 753 -1.40 48.50 17.59
C LEU A 753 -1.88 49.72 18.39
N ARG A 754 -3.05 49.65 19.02
CA ARG A 754 -3.52 50.71 19.93
C ARG A 754 -2.98 50.48 21.35
N SER A 755 -2.23 51.44 21.88
CA SER A 755 -1.79 51.45 23.27
C SER A 755 -2.99 51.59 24.23
N ASN A 756 -3.25 50.56 25.03
CA ASN A 756 -4.37 50.54 25.96
C ASN A 756 -4.16 51.54 27.11
N ALA A 757 -4.96 52.62 27.11
CA ALA A 757 -5.30 53.37 28.31
C ALA A 757 -6.82 53.67 28.30
N SER A 758 -7.64 52.66 28.61
CA SER A 758 -8.89 52.80 29.40
C SER A 758 -9.72 51.52 29.33
N THR A 759 -9.94 50.90 30.48
CA THR A 759 -10.94 49.87 30.75
C THR A 759 -12.35 50.34 30.43
N THR A 760 -12.96 49.84 29.35
CA THR A 760 -14.37 49.45 29.25
C THR A 760 -14.53 48.44 28.10
N PRO A 761 -15.30 47.35 28.26
CA PRO A 761 -15.58 46.46 27.14
C PRO A 761 -16.56 47.19 26.21
N THR A 762 -16.16 47.43 24.96
CA THR A 762 -17.11 47.86 23.95
C THR A 762 -18.01 46.66 23.64
N THR A 763 -19.29 46.78 23.98
CA THR A 763 -20.33 45.83 23.58
C THR A 763 -20.27 45.66 22.06
N CYS A 764 -20.09 44.43 21.59
CA CYS A 764 -20.29 44.10 20.18
C CYS A 764 -21.64 44.65 19.74
N ARG A 765 -21.65 45.63 18.82
CA ARG A 765 -22.83 45.87 18.01
C ARG A 765 -23.03 44.62 17.16
N SER A 766 -24.17 43.97 17.37
CA SER A 766 -24.73 42.92 16.55
C SER A 766 -24.61 43.30 15.06
N PRO A 767 -24.44 42.33 14.13
CA PRO A 767 -24.72 42.62 12.73
C PRO A 767 -26.19 43.06 12.61
N GLU A 768 -26.43 44.10 11.83
CA GLU A 768 -27.78 44.54 11.46
C GLU A 768 -28.62 43.34 10.96
N PRO A 769 -29.95 43.32 11.20
CA PRO A 769 -30.79 42.25 10.69
C PRO A 769 -30.74 42.22 9.16
N PRO A 770 -30.90 41.05 8.53
CA PRO A 770 -30.98 40.96 7.08
C PRO A 770 -32.18 41.78 6.57
N MET A 771 -31.98 42.50 5.46
CA MET A 771 -33.03 43.24 4.76
C MET A 771 -34.29 42.40 4.59
N THR A 772 -35.46 43.04 4.73
CA THR A 772 -36.74 42.36 4.53
C THR A 772 -36.93 41.98 3.06
N PRO A 773 -37.67 40.89 2.74
CA PRO A 773 -37.85 40.44 1.36
C PRO A 773 -38.34 41.54 0.39
N GLY A 774 -39.12 42.51 0.89
CA GLY A 774 -39.62 43.63 0.08
C GLY A 774 -38.56 44.68 -0.30
N GLU A 775 -37.46 44.80 0.43
CA GLU A 775 -36.37 45.75 0.13
C GLU A 775 -35.39 45.18 -0.90
N PHE A 776 -35.25 43.85 -0.94
CA PHE A 776 -34.47 43.14 -1.96
C PHE A 776 -35.15 43.18 -3.34
N ASP A 777 -36.49 43.04 -3.37
CA ASP A 777 -37.26 43.06 -4.62
C ASP A 777 -37.26 44.46 -5.27
N MET A 778 -37.28 45.54 -4.49
CA MET A 778 -37.18 46.92 -5.01
C MET A 778 -35.81 47.25 -5.63
N LEU A 779 -34.72 46.65 -5.13
CA LEU A 779 -33.37 46.81 -5.69
C LEU A 779 -33.16 46.00 -6.98
N ASN A 780 -33.89 44.88 -7.11
CA ASN A 780 -33.80 44.00 -8.28
C ASN A 780 -34.59 44.56 -9.48
N GLU A 781 -35.67 45.33 -9.25
CA GLU A 781 -36.40 46.04 -10.31
C GLU A 781 -35.63 47.23 -10.92
N GLN A 782 -34.62 47.77 -10.22
CA GLN A 782 -33.81 48.90 -10.69
C GLN A 782 -32.50 48.49 -11.42
N LEU A 783 -32.20 47.20 -11.53
CA LEU A 783 -30.97 46.67 -12.14
C LEU A 783 -31.23 45.70 -13.31
N CYS A 784 -32.34 45.87 -14.05
CA CYS A 784 -32.51 45.21 -15.35
C CYS A 784 -31.73 45.98 -16.44
N PHE A 785 -30.52 45.51 -16.75
CA PHE A 785 -29.88 45.77 -18.04
C PHE A 785 -30.13 44.56 -18.96
N ASP A 786 -30.79 44.82 -20.08
CA ASP A 786 -31.05 43.87 -21.17
C ASP A 786 -29.75 43.24 -21.69
N ILE A 787 -29.56 41.95 -21.44
CA ILE A 787 -28.58 41.10 -22.14
C ILE A 787 -29.37 40.15 -23.04
N ASP A 788 -29.91 40.69 -24.12
CA ASP A 788 -30.40 39.94 -25.27
C ASP A 788 -30.19 40.78 -26.55
N SER A 789 -28.92 41.00 -26.92
CA SER A 789 -28.51 41.39 -28.28
C SER A 789 -27.00 41.50 -28.42
N MET A 790 -26.30 40.38 -28.61
CA MET A 790 -25.01 40.39 -29.32
C MET A 790 -24.84 39.09 -30.11
N SER A 791 -25.10 39.18 -31.41
CA SER A 791 -24.80 38.18 -32.41
C SER A 791 -23.30 38.10 -32.70
N SER A 792 -22.82 36.88 -32.96
CA SER A 792 -21.45 36.54 -33.39
C SER A 792 -21.08 37.17 -34.74
N PRO A 793 -19.85 37.68 -34.92
CA PRO A 793 -19.30 37.95 -36.24
C PRO A 793 -17.95 37.25 -36.44
N TYR A 794 -17.94 35.98 -36.89
CA TYR A 794 -16.83 35.41 -37.68
C TYR A 794 -17.33 34.20 -38.48
N SER A 795 -17.71 34.44 -39.73
CA SER A 795 -17.73 33.49 -40.86
C SER A 795 -17.69 34.30 -42.15
N GLU A 796 -16.48 34.57 -42.64
CA GLU A 796 -16.05 34.37 -44.04
C GLU A 796 -14.51 34.35 -44.09
#